data_AF-A0A7Y5VX43-F1
#
_entry.id   AF-A0A7Y5VX43-F1
#
_cell.length_a   1.000
_cell.length_b   1.000
_cell.length_c   1.000
_cell.angle_alpha   90.00
_cell.angle_beta   90.00
_cell.angle_gamma   90.00
#
_symmetry.space_group_name_H-M   'P 1'
#
loop_
_entity.id
_entity.type
_entity.pdbx_description
1 polymer ?
#
loop_
_entity_poly.entity_id
_entity_poly.type
_entity_poly.pdbx_seq_one_letter_code
_entity_poly.pdbx_strand_id
1 'polypeptide(L)'
;MKTMIDRRLVGLIAAGLAGSATSVALAQPRVINISGATLQENFFKANASSHDYLDVDGNGVAGSLGSVDIQQLAPGRPANPYPANQYWVITYRATGSVRGLSELISFGRTFVTDGHLGLLKSNVAERAYTNRAQYINAGANSDVSLFNEGNPGASPVRSDMTGTYLATPYLPPNNAMTGGTQIDIAPLDVPSVWAVFATGINPGSTLLPGQPGYGLNPAFGLNKDGTQYLDGSGNPWYHTMADLGTANLNVGSPDSNTIFDTATAWAPIAALTNLGTGVRQADQSDIRHMLVTGRAKNGENFMVVTRDAGSGTRNGFNNTAGVDPSWGVGENIGGLSTLSNNNLLGPDFLPGNKNGSGGVEATATNHRLAIGYSGAERGVNSGWLTGGRLEVLAVRNDLLGGTEYSRPNIDEVLDNSPNGYVLGGPSIFATFGDPRNQNEIGGDPSNTNPRMRNANAAAYVNNITRSVDAFISVPSDPENFGMPGELLAFQLILPPATDYIVDPTNPLNLIANPNFNQALQDYSRANNSLTNAAYYTFGTATLNGKVPTRKTLTGTDKYSDGNQKDFTSEGGSTITAAGNLTSRNRIAGDFNGDAKRDWNDATDMIAAWKKRNGTGVWTAPAGSGDIAGAPGTDAIIEVLGDFSGDGNFGRKWDNTNLVYVADTSDVRYWADGLAEDPATGKINRAEGFRLVDVAFGGNFFGTTAVTGAAFVNGLAAADVSSAAGLHTPGFAPIGHDGVVDANDLNYICAQFADLGDAELNWDDTSDAEGRDLSADVSGDLKVNYADITKALELMGTTKADANLDGVVDLMDRCAINSNIGNVGGGWLLGDINCDGETSADDIAFAFDAYCPGDFNLDGFVNGDDYDAFASYFDIADRCADFNGDGFVNGDDYDAFASYFDAGC
;
A
#
# COMPACT_ATOMS: atom_id res chain seq x y z
N MET A 1 -43.05 29.66 61.36
CA MET A 1 -44.52 29.61 61.59
C MET A 1 -45.13 28.86 60.41
N LYS A 2 -45.56 27.60 60.62
CA LYS A 2 -46.37 26.71 59.74
C LYS A 2 -45.78 26.35 58.35
N THR A 3 -45.70 25.13 57.84
CA THR A 3 -45.89 23.72 58.27
C THR A 3 -45.61 22.91 56.99
N MET A 4 -44.63 22.00 56.93
CA MET A 4 -44.57 20.89 55.96
C MET A 4 -43.63 19.80 56.50
N ILE A 5 -44.21 18.89 57.29
CA ILE A 5 -43.61 17.62 57.69
C ILE A 5 -44.72 16.57 57.51
N ASP A 6 -44.32 15.42 56.95
CA ASP A 6 -45.02 14.13 56.93
C ASP A 6 -46.21 13.89 55.99
N ARG A 7 -45.91 13.26 54.84
CA ARG A 7 -46.82 12.37 54.09
C ARG A 7 -46.11 11.16 53.46
N ARG A 8 -45.06 10.62 54.10
CA ARG A 8 -44.34 9.40 53.68
C ARG A 8 -44.58 8.18 54.58
N LEU A 9 -45.74 8.08 55.24
CA LEU A 9 -45.97 7.00 56.20
C LEU A 9 -47.39 6.41 56.20
N VAL A 10 -47.95 6.05 55.04
CA VAL A 10 -49.13 5.14 54.96
C VAL A 10 -49.11 4.25 53.70
N GLY A 11 -47.93 3.81 53.25
CA GLY A 11 -47.76 2.88 52.13
C GLY A 11 -46.92 1.63 52.45
N LEU A 12 -46.49 1.49 53.71
CA LEU A 12 -45.83 0.30 54.24
C LEU A 12 -46.79 -0.35 55.24
N ILE A 13 -47.63 -1.27 54.76
CA ILE A 13 -48.20 -2.47 55.41
C ILE A 13 -49.06 -3.14 54.31
N ALA A 14 -48.38 -3.71 53.32
CA ALA A 14 -48.94 -4.69 52.38
C ALA A 14 -47.80 -5.53 51.76
N ALA A 15 -46.77 -5.80 52.55
CA ALA A 15 -45.70 -6.74 52.24
C ALA A 15 -45.60 -7.72 53.41
N GLY A 16 -46.22 -8.89 53.24
CA GLY A 16 -46.24 -9.92 54.27
C GLY A 16 -47.07 -11.12 53.83
N LEU A 17 -46.41 -12.03 53.11
CA LEU A 17 -46.82 -13.37 52.65
C LEU A 17 -47.09 -13.52 51.15
N ALA A 18 -46.01 -13.64 50.39
CA ALA A 18 -45.87 -14.62 49.30
C ALA A 18 -44.37 -14.81 49.05
N GLY A 19 -43.74 -15.65 49.87
CA GLY A 19 -42.39 -16.12 49.64
C GLY A 19 -42.37 -17.02 48.41
N SER A 20 -41.90 -16.46 47.30
CA SER A 20 -41.13 -17.22 46.31
C SER A 20 -39.88 -16.39 46.05
N ALA A 21 -38.73 -17.05 46.06
CA ALA A 21 -37.43 -16.43 45.82
C ALA A 21 -37.43 -15.82 44.41
N THR A 22 -37.81 -14.55 44.31
CA THR A 22 -37.46 -13.71 43.17
C THR A 22 -36.00 -13.36 43.39
N SER A 23 -35.12 -14.08 42.71
CA SER A 23 -33.78 -13.58 42.43
C SER A 23 -33.92 -12.15 41.92
N VAL A 24 -33.40 -11.18 42.68
CA VAL A 24 -33.24 -9.81 42.20
C VAL A 24 -32.35 -9.95 40.97
N ALA A 25 -32.92 -9.84 39.77
CA ALA A 25 -32.15 -9.89 38.55
C ALA A 25 -31.18 -8.71 38.59
N LEU A 26 -29.89 -8.99 38.79
CA LEU A 26 -28.83 -7.99 38.65
C LEU A 26 -28.96 -7.43 37.22
N ALA A 27 -29.00 -6.10 37.08
CA ALA A 27 -29.13 -5.45 35.78
C ALA A 27 -27.99 -5.93 34.87
N GLN A 28 -28.32 -6.67 33.82
CA GLN A 28 -27.35 -7.11 32.83
C GLN A 28 -27.05 -5.93 31.88
N PRO A 29 -25.76 -5.68 31.54
CA PRO A 29 -25.39 -4.62 30.62
C PRO A 29 -25.90 -4.91 29.20
N ARG A 30 -25.89 -3.89 28.35
CA ARG A 30 -26.23 -3.99 26.92
C ARG A 30 -24.98 -4.10 26.07
N VAL A 31 -25.01 -4.99 25.08
CA VAL A 31 -23.86 -5.25 24.19
C VAL A 31 -23.92 -4.33 22.98
N ILE A 32 -22.77 -3.75 22.64
CA ILE A 32 -22.54 -2.98 21.42
C ILE A 32 -21.30 -3.58 20.77
N ASN A 33 -21.42 -4.06 19.52
CA ASN A 33 -20.28 -4.55 18.77
C ASN A 33 -19.91 -3.59 17.64
N ILE A 34 -18.64 -3.23 17.62
CA ILE A 34 -18.02 -2.28 16.72
C ILE A 34 -16.94 -3.02 15.94
N SER A 35 -16.89 -2.86 14.62
CA SER A 35 -15.81 -3.42 13.79
C SER A 35 -15.41 -2.46 12.68
N GLY A 36 -14.13 -2.10 12.59
CA GLY A 36 -13.66 -1.28 11.48
C GLY A 36 -12.33 -0.57 11.71
N ALA A 37 -12.33 0.72 11.37
CA ALA A 37 -11.21 1.66 11.28
C ALA A 37 -10.11 1.49 12.35
N THR A 38 -8.87 1.33 11.89
CA THR A 38 -7.70 1.27 12.78
C THR A 38 -7.22 2.64 13.26
N LEU A 39 -7.49 3.72 12.52
CA LEU A 39 -7.02 5.07 12.88
C LEU A 39 -7.76 5.59 14.13
N GLN A 40 -9.05 5.27 14.27
CA GLN A 40 -9.85 5.63 15.44
C GLN A 40 -9.63 4.73 16.67
N GLU A 41 -8.68 3.79 16.65
CA GLU A 41 -8.37 2.91 17.79
C GLU A 41 -8.10 3.70 19.08
N ASN A 42 -7.39 4.84 18.97
CA ASN A 42 -7.06 5.69 20.12
C ASN A 42 -8.29 6.29 20.79
N PHE A 43 -9.34 6.56 20.02
CA PHE A 43 -10.63 7.02 20.54
C PHE A 43 -11.35 5.86 21.24
N PHE A 44 -11.56 4.72 20.57
CA PHE A 44 -12.34 3.60 21.11
C PHE A 44 -11.73 2.92 22.35
N LYS A 45 -10.42 3.07 22.57
CA LYS A 45 -9.76 2.56 23.78
C LYS A 45 -9.69 3.58 24.93
N ALA A 46 -10.08 4.83 24.69
CA ALA A 46 -10.08 5.85 25.72
C ALA A 46 -11.28 5.70 26.67
N ASN A 47 -11.16 6.21 27.89
CA ASN A 47 -12.31 6.25 28.80
C ASN A 47 -13.43 7.15 28.26
N ALA A 48 -13.05 8.27 27.63
CA ALA A 48 -13.98 9.27 27.13
C ALA A 48 -14.95 8.76 26.06
N SER A 49 -14.60 7.71 25.30
CA SER A 49 -15.49 7.16 24.26
C SER A 49 -16.79 6.58 24.80
N SER A 50 -16.91 6.39 26.12
CA SER A 50 -18.10 5.88 26.79
C SER A 50 -18.44 6.64 28.07
N HIS A 51 -18.00 7.90 28.19
CA HIS A 51 -18.49 8.81 29.22
C HIS A 51 -19.91 9.28 28.91
N ASP A 52 -20.76 9.36 29.93
CA ASP A 52 -22.16 9.73 29.75
C ASP A 52 -22.32 11.24 29.56
N TYR A 53 -22.63 11.64 28.34
CA TYR A 53 -22.98 13.02 28.02
C TYR A 53 -24.49 13.25 28.08
N LEU A 54 -25.31 12.25 27.73
CA LEU A 54 -26.77 12.40 27.54
C LEU A 54 -27.65 11.94 28.71
N ASP A 55 -27.08 11.31 29.75
CA ASP A 55 -27.82 10.58 30.80
C ASP A 55 -28.52 9.35 30.21
N VAL A 56 -27.75 8.52 29.50
CA VAL A 56 -28.27 7.36 28.76
C VAL A 56 -28.90 6.32 29.69
N ASP A 57 -28.37 6.15 30.89
CA ASP A 57 -28.92 5.21 31.87
C ASP A 57 -30.03 5.80 32.76
N GLY A 58 -30.28 7.11 32.63
CA GLY A 58 -31.37 7.83 33.29
C GLY A 58 -31.18 7.99 34.80
N ASN A 59 -29.94 7.99 35.28
CA ASN A 59 -29.61 8.13 36.71
C ASN A 59 -29.42 9.60 37.16
N GLY A 60 -29.42 10.55 36.21
CA GLY A 60 -29.26 11.97 36.45
C GLY A 60 -27.80 12.46 36.54
N VAL A 61 -26.83 11.65 36.12
CA VAL A 61 -25.39 11.98 36.10
C VAL A 61 -24.89 11.97 34.66
N ALA A 62 -24.74 13.15 34.08
CA ALA A 62 -24.22 13.29 32.72
C ALA A 62 -23.56 14.65 32.49
N GLY A 63 -22.69 14.70 31.47
CA GLY A 63 -22.01 15.93 31.02
C GLY A 63 -22.99 17.06 30.72
N SER A 64 -24.04 16.80 29.92
CA SER A 64 -25.06 17.80 29.55
C SER A 64 -25.93 18.31 30.73
N LEU A 65 -25.81 17.68 31.91
CA LEU A 65 -26.49 18.10 33.13
C LEU A 65 -25.58 18.89 34.07
N GLY A 66 -24.36 19.21 33.65
CA GLY A 66 -23.36 19.91 34.47
C GLY A 66 -22.88 19.09 35.67
N SER A 67 -22.87 17.75 35.54
CA SER A 67 -22.47 16.85 36.62
C SER A 67 -20.97 16.99 36.92
N VAL A 68 -20.63 17.07 38.21
CA VAL A 68 -19.23 17.23 38.65
C VAL A 68 -18.42 15.95 38.46
N ASP A 69 -19.06 14.80 38.60
CA ASP A 69 -18.44 13.49 38.40
C ASP A 69 -18.71 13.00 36.98
N ILE A 70 -17.64 12.55 36.31
CA ILE A 70 -17.74 11.92 34.98
C ILE A 70 -18.23 10.48 35.16
N GLN A 71 -19.43 10.19 34.65
CA GLN A 71 -19.94 8.82 34.63
C GLN A 71 -19.34 8.02 33.48
N GLN A 72 -18.83 6.82 33.80
CA GLN A 72 -18.34 5.85 32.83
C GLN A 72 -19.39 4.75 32.63
N LEU A 73 -20.01 4.67 31.44
CA LEU A 73 -21.09 3.71 31.13
C LEU A 73 -20.59 2.30 30.86
N ALA A 74 -19.33 2.16 30.48
CA ALA A 74 -18.69 0.87 30.21
C ALA A 74 -17.49 0.65 31.17
N PRO A 75 -17.66 0.67 32.50
CA PRO A 75 -16.56 0.58 33.46
C PRO A 75 -16.00 -0.85 33.51
N GLY A 76 -14.67 -0.95 33.46
CA GLY A 76 -13.95 -2.21 33.66
C GLY A 76 -14.25 -3.29 32.60
N ARG A 77 -13.55 -4.42 32.74
CA ARG A 77 -13.73 -5.62 31.89
C ARG A 77 -15.01 -6.39 32.27
N PRO A 78 -15.60 -7.18 31.35
CA PRO A 78 -16.69 -8.10 31.67
C PRO A 78 -16.37 -9.00 32.87
N ALA A 79 -17.36 -9.23 33.73
CA ALA A 79 -17.25 -10.09 34.90
C ALA A 79 -18.53 -10.89 35.12
N ASN A 80 -18.44 -11.94 35.94
CA ASN A 80 -19.60 -12.73 36.34
C ASN A 80 -19.69 -12.80 37.87
N PRO A 81 -20.71 -12.19 38.51
CA PRO A 81 -21.77 -11.36 37.89
C PRO A 81 -21.22 -10.03 37.36
N TYR A 82 -21.97 -9.39 36.45
CA TYR A 82 -21.63 -8.05 35.97
C TYR A 82 -21.73 -7.01 37.11
N PRO A 83 -20.82 -6.01 37.19
CA PRO A 83 -20.91 -4.90 38.12
C PRO A 83 -22.20 -4.09 37.93
N ALA A 84 -22.81 -3.65 39.03
CA ALA A 84 -24.07 -2.92 38.99
C ALA A 84 -23.99 -1.54 38.29
N ASN A 85 -22.79 -0.96 38.19
CA ASN A 85 -22.53 0.29 37.48
C ASN A 85 -22.14 0.08 36.01
N GLN A 86 -22.11 -1.15 35.52
CA GLN A 86 -21.82 -1.45 34.12
C GLN A 86 -23.10 -1.43 33.30
N TYR A 87 -23.31 -0.35 32.54
CA TYR A 87 -24.46 -0.19 31.66
C TYR A 87 -24.20 -0.81 30.27
N TRP A 88 -22.99 -0.62 29.74
CA TRP A 88 -22.56 -1.14 28.44
C TRP A 88 -21.42 -2.17 28.53
N VAL A 89 -21.47 -3.12 27.61
CA VAL A 89 -20.30 -3.90 27.17
C VAL A 89 -20.07 -3.57 25.69
N ILE A 90 -19.00 -2.82 25.44
CA ILE A 90 -18.58 -2.41 24.11
C ILE A 90 -17.45 -3.32 23.69
N THR A 91 -17.64 -4.03 22.59
CA THR A 91 -16.59 -4.79 21.92
C THR A 91 -16.20 -4.06 20.65
N TYR A 92 -14.91 -3.75 20.50
CA TYR A 92 -14.35 -3.09 19.34
C TYR A 92 -13.28 -3.98 18.71
N ARG A 93 -13.45 -4.30 17.41
CA ARG A 93 -12.50 -5.06 16.60
C ARG A 93 -11.87 -4.13 15.55
N ALA A 94 -10.56 -3.92 15.66
CA ALA A 94 -9.78 -3.14 14.71
C ALA A 94 -9.42 -4.02 13.51
N THR A 95 -10.29 -4.04 12.50
CA THR A 95 -10.22 -4.91 11.31
C THR A 95 -9.90 -4.14 10.03
N GLY A 96 -9.92 -2.81 10.06
CA GLY A 96 -9.84 -1.95 8.88
C GLY A 96 -11.22 -1.49 8.41
N SER A 97 -11.31 -0.28 7.84
CA SER A 97 -12.58 0.38 7.50
C SER A 97 -13.45 -0.43 6.53
N VAL A 98 -12.88 -0.88 5.42
CA VAL A 98 -13.61 -1.66 4.39
C VAL A 98 -13.99 -3.03 4.93
N ARG A 99 -13.09 -3.70 5.68
CA ARG A 99 -13.40 -5.00 6.28
C ARG A 99 -14.48 -4.88 7.35
N GLY A 100 -14.42 -3.85 8.20
CA GLY A 100 -15.46 -3.54 9.17
C GLY A 100 -16.80 -3.25 8.52
N LEU A 101 -16.81 -2.50 7.42
CA LEU A 101 -18.00 -2.28 6.59
C LEU A 101 -18.54 -3.59 6.01
N SER A 102 -17.69 -4.47 5.49
CA SER A 102 -18.09 -5.81 5.00
C SER A 102 -18.68 -6.68 6.12
N GLU A 103 -18.13 -6.60 7.34
CA GLU A 103 -18.70 -7.27 8.51
C GLU A 103 -20.06 -6.65 8.90
N LEU A 104 -20.23 -5.32 8.83
CA LEU A 104 -21.51 -4.66 9.02
C LEU A 104 -22.53 -5.09 7.96
N ILE A 105 -22.18 -5.10 6.68
CA ILE A 105 -23.07 -5.50 5.57
C ILE A 105 -23.58 -6.92 5.77
N SER A 106 -22.69 -7.82 6.18
CA SER A 106 -22.95 -9.24 6.40
C SER A 106 -23.72 -9.52 7.69
N PHE A 107 -23.40 -8.79 8.77
CA PHE A 107 -23.78 -9.14 10.14
C PHE A 107 -24.42 -8.01 10.94
N GLY A 108 -24.79 -6.92 10.29
CA GLY A 108 -25.49 -5.79 10.90
C GLY A 108 -26.99 -5.94 10.94
N ARG A 109 -27.53 -7.03 10.36
CA ARG A 109 -28.98 -7.34 10.34
C ARG A 109 -29.28 -8.76 10.84
N THR A 110 -28.26 -9.56 11.13
CA THR A 110 -28.34 -10.98 11.48
C THR A 110 -27.39 -11.28 12.64
N PHE A 111 -27.77 -12.20 13.52
CA PHE A 111 -26.90 -12.68 14.58
C PHE A 111 -26.08 -13.88 14.12
N VAL A 112 -24.80 -13.85 14.43
CA VAL A 112 -23.85 -14.95 14.24
C VAL A 112 -23.74 -15.74 15.54
N THR A 113 -23.85 -17.06 15.47
CA THR A 113 -23.89 -17.93 16.65
C THR A 113 -22.84 -19.04 16.64
N ASP A 114 -22.27 -19.35 15.49
CA ASP A 114 -21.16 -20.28 15.32
C ASP A 114 -19.84 -19.71 15.86
N GLY A 115 -18.91 -20.60 16.24
CA GLY A 115 -17.57 -20.20 16.69
C GLY A 115 -16.71 -19.69 15.52
N HIS A 116 -15.39 -19.61 15.71
CA HIS A 116 -14.42 -19.11 14.71
C HIS A 116 -14.45 -19.83 13.32
N LEU A 117 -15.28 -20.87 13.14
CA LEU A 117 -15.48 -21.58 11.87
C LEU A 117 -16.38 -20.82 10.85
N GLY A 118 -17.01 -19.69 11.24
CA GLY A 118 -17.82 -18.81 10.38
C GLY A 118 -17.09 -17.57 9.81
N LEU A 119 -17.81 -16.59 9.23
CA LEU A 119 -17.19 -15.44 8.53
C LEU A 119 -16.63 -14.34 9.47
N LEU A 120 -17.00 -14.28 10.76
CA LEU A 120 -16.41 -13.37 11.77
C LEU A 120 -15.17 -14.00 12.43
N LYS A 121 -14.00 -13.76 11.85
CA LYS A 121 -12.74 -14.41 12.23
C LYS A 121 -11.91 -13.58 13.23
N SER A 122 -11.21 -14.20 14.19
CA SER A 122 -10.31 -13.47 15.10
C SER A 122 -9.00 -13.06 14.42
N ASN A 123 -8.47 -13.91 13.53
CA ASN A 123 -7.19 -13.68 12.84
C ASN A 123 -7.17 -12.49 11.86
N VAL A 124 -8.33 -11.90 11.55
CA VAL A 124 -8.41 -10.70 10.70
C VAL A 124 -8.36 -9.39 11.50
N ALA A 125 -8.47 -9.44 12.83
CA ALA A 125 -8.36 -8.24 13.65
C ALA A 125 -6.89 -7.98 14.02
N GLU A 126 -6.38 -6.77 13.72
CA GLU A 126 -5.06 -6.35 14.21
C GLU A 126 -5.08 -6.32 15.74
N ARG A 127 -6.14 -5.75 16.32
CA ARG A 127 -6.40 -5.76 17.77
C ARG A 127 -7.90 -5.83 18.02
N ALA A 128 -8.26 -6.29 19.22
CA ALA A 128 -9.64 -6.19 19.68
C ALA A 128 -9.72 -5.92 21.17
N TYR A 129 -10.72 -5.16 21.57
CA TYR A 129 -10.91 -4.66 22.92
C TYR A 129 -12.35 -4.89 23.37
N THR A 130 -12.54 -5.23 24.63
CA THR A 130 -13.85 -5.14 25.29
C THR A 130 -13.72 -4.23 26.49
N ASN A 131 -14.47 -3.13 26.51
CA ASN A 131 -14.38 -2.07 27.51
C ASN A 131 -12.93 -1.67 27.81
N ARG A 132 -12.15 -1.48 26.72
CA ARG A 132 -10.73 -1.08 26.69
C ARG A 132 -9.73 -2.18 27.10
N ALA A 133 -10.17 -3.35 27.55
CA ALA A 133 -9.29 -4.49 27.80
C ALA A 133 -9.02 -5.25 26.50
N GLN A 134 -7.74 -5.35 26.11
CA GLN A 134 -7.33 -6.01 24.88
C GLN A 134 -7.42 -7.54 25.00
N TYR A 135 -8.07 -8.19 24.05
CA TYR A 135 -8.16 -9.65 23.99
C TYR A 135 -7.63 -10.26 22.68
N ILE A 136 -7.38 -9.45 21.64
CA ILE A 136 -6.65 -9.84 20.42
C ILE A 136 -5.47 -8.90 20.18
N ASN A 137 -4.31 -9.45 19.79
CA ASN A 137 -3.15 -8.74 19.27
C ASN A 137 -2.55 -9.51 18.08
N ALA A 138 -2.40 -8.84 16.94
CA ALA A 138 -1.96 -9.42 15.66
C ALA A 138 -2.73 -10.70 15.29
N GLY A 139 -4.06 -10.66 15.39
CA GLY A 139 -4.94 -11.81 15.11
C GLY A 139 -4.88 -12.95 16.13
N ALA A 140 -3.99 -12.87 17.13
CA ALA A 140 -3.79 -13.89 18.15
C ALA A 140 -4.35 -13.47 19.51
N ASN A 141 -4.55 -14.45 20.39
CA ASN A 141 -4.97 -14.23 21.77
C ASN A 141 -3.95 -13.37 22.53
N SER A 142 -4.40 -12.25 23.10
CA SER A 142 -3.58 -11.39 23.99
C SER A 142 -3.93 -11.49 25.47
N ASP A 143 -5.13 -11.99 25.81
CA ASP A 143 -5.58 -12.20 27.19
C ASP A 143 -6.51 -13.44 27.25
N VAL A 144 -5.97 -14.55 27.77
CA VAL A 144 -6.67 -15.84 27.90
C VAL A 144 -7.92 -15.78 28.78
N SER A 145 -8.07 -14.76 29.62
CA SER A 145 -9.27 -14.61 30.44
C SER A 145 -10.43 -14.04 29.62
N LEU A 146 -10.16 -13.20 28.63
CA LEU A 146 -11.18 -12.53 27.82
C LEU A 146 -11.41 -13.22 26.48
N PHE A 147 -10.36 -13.72 25.84
CA PHE A 147 -10.44 -14.38 24.54
C PHE A 147 -11.31 -15.65 24.62
N ASN A 148 -12.42 -15.69 23.89
CA ASN A 148 -13.30 -16.87 23.85
C ASN A 148 -13.49 -17.36 22.42
N GLU A 149 -12.69 -18.35 22.02
CA GLU A 149 -12.71 -18.96 20.68
C GLU A 149 -14.06 -19.60 20.29
N GLY A 150 -14.87 -19.96 21.28
CA GLY A 150 -16.23 -20.48 21.06
C GLY A 150 -17.21 -19.42 20.55
N ASN A 151 -16.83 -18.14 20.55
CA ASN A 151 -17.67 -17.03 20.09
C ASN A 151 -17.19 -16.46 18.76
N PRO A 152 -18.11 -15.88 17.94
CA PRO A 152 -17.74 -15.11 16.76
C PRO A 152 -16.68 -14.05 17.08
N GLY A 153 -15.64 -13.94 16.25
CA GLY A 153 -14.54 -12.98 16.44
C GLY A 153 -13.76 -13.15 17.76
N ALA A 154 -13.85 -14.32 18.39
CA ALA A 154 -13.34 -14.61 19.73
C ALA A 154 -13.85 -13.65 20.84
N SER A 155 -15.02 -13.03 20.63
CA SER A 155 -15.58 -12.02 21.53
C SER A 155 -15.75 -12.54 22.96
N PRO A 156 -15.41 -11.76 24.01
CA PRO A 156 -15.61 -12.17 25.40
C PRO A 156 -17.08 -12.33 25.81
N VAL A 157 -18.00 -11.65 25.10
CA VAL A 157 -19.45 -11.64 25.38
C VAL A 157 -20.28 -11.80 24.10
N ARG A 158 -21.51 -12.28 24.24
CA ARG A 158 -22.56 -12.29 23.20
C ARG A 158 -23.78 -11.54 23.72
N SER A 159 -24.68 -11.15 22.83
CA SER A 159 -25.98 -10.57 23.19
C SER A 159 -27.09 -11.60 23.12
N ASP A 160 -28.17 -11.38 23.88
CA ASP A 160 -29.46 -11.98 23.54
C ASP A 160 -29.86 -11.63 22.10
N MET A 161 -30.68 -12.50 21.51
CA MET A 161 -31.19 -12.32 20.14
C MET A 161 -32.67 -11.92 20.15
N THR A 162 -33.22 -11.54 21.30
CA THR A 162 -34.63 -11.17 21.48
C THR A 162 -34.89 -9.69 21.22
N GLY A 163 -33.86 -8.93 20.83
CA GLY A 163 -33.93 -7.49 20.58
C GLY A 163 -33.73 -6.65 21.84
N THR A 164 -33.44 -7.27 22.99
CA THR A 164 -33.10 -6.57 24.24
C THR A 164 -31.60 -6.30 24.35
N TYR A 165 -30.77 -7.03 23.61
CA TYR A 165 -29.32 -6.88 23.51
C TYR A 165 -28.58 -6.99 24.86
N LEU A 166 -29.17 -7.71 25.83
CA LEU A 166 -28.56 -8.00 27.12
C LEU A 166 -27.33 -8.88 26.92
N ALA A 167 -26.27 -8.58 27.66
CA ALA A 167 -25.08 -9.41 27.66
C ALA A 167 -25.39 -10.79 28.28
N THR A 168 -24.98 -11.84 27.57
CA THR A 168 -25.05 -13.20 28.10
C THR A 168 -24.11 -13.33 29.32
N PRO A 169 -24.38 -14.26 30.26
CA PRO A 169 -23.48 -14.49 31.38
C PRO A 169 -22.05 -14.72 30.90
N TYR A 170 -21.09 -13.96 31.44
CA TYR A 170 -19.68 -14.12 31.10
C TYR A 170 -19.17 -15.47 31.60
N LEU A 171 -18.71 -16.32 30.68
CA LEU A 171 -18.18 -17.66 30.94
C LEU A 171 -16.73 -17.76 30.41
N PRO A 172 -15.71 -17.89 31.27
CA PRO A 172 -14.30 -18.07 30.89
C PRO A 172 -14.04 -19.36 30.06
N PRO A 173 -12.85 -19.53 29.45
CA PRO A 173 -12.66 -19.69 28.00
C PRO A 173 -13.04 -21.06 27.40
N ASN A 174 -13.29 -21.05 26.08
CA ASN A 174 -13.50 -22.18 25.16
C ASN A 174 -14.89 -22.84 25.14
N ASN A 175 -15.93 -22.14 25.62
CA ASN A 175 -17.32 -22.59 25.47
C ASN A 175 -18.13 -21.58 24.67
N ALA A 176 -18.83 -22.06 23.65
CA ALA A 176 -19.80 -21.25 22.92
C ALA A 176 -20.92 -20.81 23.87
N MET A 177 -21.08 -19.50 24.04
CA MET A 177 -22.16 -18.97 24.88
C MET A 177 -23.49 -18.98 24.13
N THR A 178 -24.60 -18.93 24.89
CA THR A 178 -25.92 -18.70 24.30
C THR A 178 -26.01 -17.30 23.69
N GLY A 179 -26.99 -17.07 22.82
CA GLY A 179 -27.11 -15.80 22.09
C GLY A 179 -26.17 -15.70 20.88
N GLY A 180 -25.97 -14.49 20.37
CA GLY A 180 -25.21 -14.24 19.15
C GLY A 180 -24.47 -12.91 19.14
N THR A 181 -23.71 -12.69 18.07
CA THR A 181 -22.98 -11.44 17.80
C THR A 181 -23.54 -10.82 16.52
N GLN A 182 -23.89 -9.55 16.58
CA GLN A 182 -24.31 -8.71 15.44
C GLN A 182 -23.39 -7.49 15.44
N ILE A 183 -22.93 -7.02 14.28
CA ILE A 183 -22.11 -5.81 14.17
C ILE A 183 -23.02 -4.60 14.11
N ASP A 184 -23.00 -3.74 15.12
CA ASP A 184 -23.92 -2.61 15.21
C ASP A 184 -23.40 -1.37 14.48
N ILE A 185 -22.08 -1.15 14.55
CA ILE A 185 -21.41 0.05 14.05
C ILE A 185 -20.14 -0.37 13.30
N ALA A 186 -19.93 0.16 12.10
CA ALA A 186 -18.65 0.15 11.43
C ALA A 186 -18.06 1.56 11.42
N PRO A 187 -17.03 1.84 12.23
CA PRO A 187 -16.27 3.07 12.10
C PRO A 187 -15.41 2.98 10.85
N LEU A 188 -15.45 4.02 10.02
CA LEU A 188 -14.61 4.13 8.82
C LEU A 188 -13.79 5.42 8.91
N ASP A 189 -12.55 5.35 8.43
CA ASP A 189 -11.66 6.52 8.31
C ASP A 189 -12.07 7.43 7.12
N VAL A 190 -13.04 6.99 6.33
CA VAL A 190 -13.52 7.60 5.09
C VAL A 190 -15.05 7.43 4.99
N PRO A 191 -15.75 8.22 4.15
CA PRO A 191 -17.15 7.98 3.83
C PRO A 191 -17.37 6.57 3.26
N SER A 192 -18.55 5.98 3.47
CA SER A 192 -18.86 4.64 2.96
C SER A 192 -18.70 4.54 1.44
N VAL A 193 -18.97 5.62 0.69
CA VAL A 193 -18.78 5.65 -0.76
C VAL A 193 -17.31 5.49 -1.19
N TRP A 194 -16.35 5.85 -0.33
CA TRP A 194 -14.92 5.64 -0.57
C TRP A 194 -14.47 4.24 -0.18
N ALA A 195 -15.35 3.41 0.40
CA ALA A 195 -15.03 2.09 0.93
C ALA A 195 -15.70 0.94 0.16
N VAL A 196 -16.53 1.25 -0.84
CA VAL A 196 -17.26 0.28 -1.67
C VAL A 196 -16.84 0.39 -3.13
N PHE A 197 -16.89 -0.71 -3.86
CA PHE A 197 -16.65 -0.65 -5.31
C PHE A 197 -17.92 -0.24 -6.04
N ALA A 198 -17.75 0.32 -7.24
CA ALA A 198 -18.83 0.65 -8.15
C ALA A 198 -18.78 -0.25 -9.38
N THR A 199 -19.87 -0.98 -9.63
CA THR A 199 -19.98 -1.92 -10.77
C THR A 199 -19.73 -1.22 -12.10
N GLY A 200 -18.86 -1.78 -12.95
CA GLY A 200 -18.51 -1.26 -14.27
C GLY A 200 -17.50 -2.16 -14.99
N ILE A 201 -17.24 -1.90 -16.27
CA ILE A 201 -16.32 -2.70 -17.11
C ILE A 201 -14.98 -1.99 -17.44
N ASN A 202 -14.82 -0.73 -17.07
CA ASN A 202 -13.63 0.07 -17.37
C ASN A 202 -13.00 0.56 -16.05
N PRO A 203 -12.27 -0.30 -15.32
CA PRO A 203 -11.53 0.15 -14.15
C PRO A 203 -10.34 1.04 -14.56
N GLY A 204 -9.84 1.86 -13.65
CA GLY A 204 -8.63 2.65 -13.86
C GLY A 204 -8.18 3.39 -12.60
N SER A 205 -6.90 3.73 -12.51
CA SER A 205 -6.29 4.27 -11.29
C SER A 205 -6.78 5.64 -10.86
N THR A 206 -7.41 6.43 -11.73
CA THR A 206 -7.85 7.81 -11.44
C THR A 206 -9.36 7.96 -11.27
N LEU A 207 -10.09 6.84 -11.21
CA LEU A 207 -11.54 6.86 -11.01
C LEU A 207 -11.90 7.44 -9.64
N LEU A 208 -12.97 8.24 -9.61
CA LEU A 208 -13.49 8.86 -8.40
C LEU A 208 -14.53 7.96 -7.70
N PRO A 209 -14.72 8.11 -6.38
CA PRO A 209 -15.72 7.35 -5.63
C PRO A 209 -17.11 7.37 -6.26
N GLY A 210 -17.66 6.19 -6.51
CA GLY A 210 -18.99 6.01 -7.10
C GLY A 210 -19.04 6.01 -8.64
N GLN A 211 -17.94 6.31 -9.34
CA GLN A 211 -17.87 6.15 -10.81
C GLN A 211 -17.81 4.66 -11.18
N PRO A 212 -18.47 4.21 -12.27
CA PRO A 212 -18.39 2.81 -12.72
C PRO A 212 -16.94 2.37 -12.93
N GLY A 213 -16.52 1.27 -12.30
CA GLY A 213 -15.14 0.79 -12.35
C GLY A 213 -14.32 1.12 -11.10
N TYR A 214 -14.76 2.06 -10.26
CA TYR A 214 -14.06 2.42 -9.02
C TYR A 214 -13.98 1.22 -8.05
N GLY A 215 -12.81 0.98 -7.49
CA GLY A 215 -12.52 -0.11 -6.56
C GLY A 215 -12.32 -1.48 -7.22
N LEU A 216 -12.14 -1.52 -8.56
CA LEU A 216 -12.04 -2.75 -9.36
C LEU A 216 -10.70 -2.88 -10.11
N ASN A 217 -9.56 -2.90 -9.41
CA ASN A 217 -8.29 -3.26 -10.03
C ASN A 217 -8.23 -4.77 -10.40
N PRO A 218 -7.97 -5.14 -11.68
CA PRO A 218 -7.84 -6.54 -12.10
C PRO A 218 -6.49 -7.18 -11.71
N ALA A 219 -5.48 -6.38 -11.34
CA ALA A 219 -4.17 -6.87 -10.94
C ALA A 219 -4.23 -7.64 -9.61
N PHE A 220 -3.29 -8.56 -9.45
CA PHE A 220 -3.13 -9.39 -8.25
C PHE A 220 -1.72 -9.21 -7.67
N GLY A 221 -1.57 -9.48 -6.37
CA GLY A 221 -0.25 -9.51 -5.74
C GLY A 221 0.63 -10.65 -6.26
N LEU A 222 1.94 -10.43 -6.26
CA LEU A 222 2.94 -11.39 -6.72
C LEU A 222 3.74 -11.97 -5.55
N ASN A 223 4.16 -13.23 -5.66
CA ASN A 223 5.20 -13.77 -4.80
C ASN A 223 6.56 -13.16 -5.17
N LYS A 224 7.57 -13.31 -4.30
CA LYS A 224 8.94 -12.83 -4.57
C LYS A 224 9.61 -13.50 -5.77
N ASP A 225 9.07 -14.61 -6.25
CA ASP A 225 9.49 -15.33 -7.44
C ASP A 225 8.66 -14.98 -8.68
N GLY A 226 7.80 -13.95 -8.60
CA GLY A 226 6.98 -13.45 -9.71
C GLY A 226 5.75 -14.30 -10.02
N THR A 227 5.56 -15.43 -9.33
CA THR A 227 4.32 -16.20 -9.46
C THR A 227 3.15 -15.45 -8.82
N GLN A 228 1.94 -15.67 -9.32
CA GLN A 228 0.73 -15.12 -8.69
C GLN A 228 0.63 -15.54 -7.22
N TYR A 229 0.44 -14.57 -6.33
CA TYR A 229 0.13 -14.85 -4.94
C TYR A 229 -1.28 -15.46 -4.83
N LEU A 230 -1.37 -16.60 -4.15
CA LEU A 230 -2.63 -17.24 -3.77
C LEU A 230 -2.67 -17.41 -2.25
N ASP A 231 -3.81 -17.17 -1.63
CA ASP A 231 -3.95 -17.45 -0.21
C ASP A 231 -4.16 -18.93 0.12
N GLY A 232 -4.31 -19.23 1.40
CA GLY A 232 -4.59 -20.59 1.89
C GLY A 232 -5.89 -21.21 1.37
N SER A 233 -6.72 -20.47 0.63
CA SER A 233 -7.91 -20.96 -0.07
C SER A 233 -7.73 -21.06 -1.60
N GLY A 234 -6.54 -20.76 -2.11
CA GLY A 234 -6.24 -20.76 -3.55
C GLY A 234 -6.79 -19.55 -4.30
N ASN A 235 -7.19 -18.49 -3.58
CA ASN A 235 -7.73 -17.28 -4.18
C ASN A 235 -6.62 -16.22 -4.28
N PRO A 236 -6.42 -15.56 -5.44
CA PRO A 236 -5.60 -14.37 -5.48
C PRO A 236 -6.26 -13.31 -4.59
N TRP A 237 -5.52 -12.75 -3.64
CA TRP A 237 -6.10 -11.69 -2.82
C TRP A 237 -6.46 -10.50 -3.70
N TYR A 238 -7.72 -10.10 -3.64
CA TYR A 238 -8.25 -8.98 -4.40
C TYR A 238 -7.97 -7.67 -3.67
N HIS A 239 -7.45 -6.66 -4.39
CA HIS A 239 -7.40 -5.26 -3.95
C HIS A 239 -8.80 -4.61 -3.99
N THR A 240 -9.86 -5.39 -3.82
CA THR A 240 -11.23 -4.92 -3.99
C THR A 240 -11.76 -4.29 -2.72
N MET A 241 -12.60 -3.29 -2.95
CA MET A 241 -13.36 -2.59 -1.93
C MET A 241 -14.56 -3.43 -1.46
N ALA A 242 -15.35 -2.94 -0.50
CA ALA A 242 -16.48 -3.71 0.03
C ALA A 242 -17.59 -3.89 -1.03
N ASP A 243 -18.16 -5.11 -1.07
CA ASP A 243 -19.38 -5.39 -1.81
C ASP A 243 -20.60 -5.02 -0.99
N LEU A 244 -21.44 -4.12 -1.52
CA LEU A 244 -22.70 -3.74 -0.88
C LEU A 244 -23.69 -4.91 -0.82
N GLY A 245 -23.65 -5.85 -1.76
CA GLY A 245 -24.63 -6.93 -1.89
C GLY A 245 -26.06 -6.40 -1.93
N THR A 246 -26.83 -6.62 -0.85
CA THR A 246 -28.21 -6.11 -0.71
C THR A 246 -28.33 -4.76 -0.02
N ALA A 247 -27.22 -4.24 0.53
CA ALA A 247 -27.17 -2.91 1.15
C ALA A 247 -27.16 -1.81 0.08
N ASN A 248 -27.46 -0.57 0.50
CA ASN A 248 -27.36 0.61 -0.36
C ASN A 248 -26.93 1.85 0.44
N LEU A 249 -26.45 2.87 -0.27
CA LEU A 249 -26.07 4.18 0.29
C LEU A 249 -27.13 5.27 -0.01
N ASN A 250 -28.37 4.89 -0.37
CA ASN A 250 -29.40 5.83 -0.80
C ASN A 250 -30.11 6.50 0.39
N VAL A 251 -29.48 7.51 0.97
CA VAL A 251 -30.05 8.30 2.07
C VAL A 251 -31.19 9.24 1.64
N GLY A 252 -31.37 9.48 0.33
CA GLY A 252 -32.44 10.33 -0.20
C GLY A 252 -33.81 9.67 -0.22
N SER A 253 -33.85 8.34 -0.29
CA SER A 253 -35.07 7.52 -0.17
C SER A 253 -34.74 6.25 0.60
N PRO A 254 -34.48 6.35 1.92
CA PRO A 254 -33.90 5.28 2.69
C PRO A 254 -34.87 4.12 2.95
N ASP A 255 -34.32 2.92 3.02
CA ASP A 255 -35.03 1.69 3.38
C ASP A 255 -34.29 0.91 4.48
N SER A 256 -34.76 -0.28 4.83
CA SER A 256 -34.15 -1.11 5.88
C SER A 256 -32.73 -1.61 5.56
N ASN A 257 -32.27 -1.41 4.33
CA ASN A 257 -30.94 -1.80 3.82
C ASN A 257 -30.06 -0.57 3.55
N THR A 258 -30.51 0.63 3.87
CA THR A 258 -29.70 1.84 3.75
C THR A 258 -28.68 1.92 4.88
N ILE A 259 -27.42 2.12 4.50
CA ILE A 259 -26.32 2.46 5.40
C ILE A 259 -26.27 3.97 5.53
N PHE A 260 -26.21 4.46 6.77
CA PHE A 260 -26.07 5.87 7.10
C PHE A 260 -24.67 6.15 7.61
N ASP A 261 -24.05 7.20 7.05
CA ASP A 261 -22.78 7.74 7.52
C ASP A 261 -23.04 8.85 8.53
N THR A 262 -22.62 8.64 9.78
CA THR A 262 -22.60 9.68 10.81
C THR A 262 -21.20 10.27 10.88
N ALA A 263 -21.02 11.53 10.47
CA ALA A 263 -19.72 12.20 10.50
C ALA A 263 -19.15 12.31 11.93
N THR A 264 -17.85 12.07 12.09
CA THR A 264 -17.19 12.14 13.40
C THR A 264 -16.02 13.11 13.43
N ALA A 265 -15.07 12.96 12.52
CA ALA A 265 -13.83 13.73 12.49
C ALA A 265 -13.24 13.76 11.07
N TRP A 266 -12.28 14.64 10.85
CA TRP A 266 -11.29 14.58 9.78
C TRP A 266 -9.99 14.00 10.34
N ALA A 267 -9.43 13.01 9.66
CA ALA A 267 -8.18 12.36 10.02
C ALA A 267 -7.07 12.72 9.03
N PRO A 268 -6.11 13.58 9.40
CA PRO A 268 -4.93 13.84 8.56
C PRO A 268 -4.04 12.60 8.47
N ILE A 269 -3.57 12.28 7.27
CA ILE A 269 -2.70 11.14 7.01
C ILE A 269 -1.36 11.65 6.50
N ALA A 270 -0.30 11.39 7.27
CA ALA A 270 1.06 11.81 6.96
C ALA A 270 1.68 10.91 5.88
N ALA A 271 2.25 11.52 4.83
CA ALA A 271 3.15 10.85 3.91
C ALA A 271 4.49 10.59 4.63
N LEU A 272 4.80 9.33 4.91
CA LEU A 272 5.97 8.91 5.66
C LEU A 272 7.16 8.66 4.75
N THR A 273 8.36 8.96 5.24
CA THR A 273 9.62 8.62 4.60
C THR A 273 10.62 8.06 5.61
N ASN A 274 11.36 7.02 5.24
CA ASN A 274 12.59 6.69 5.94
C ASN A 274 13.64 7.74 5.58
N LEU A 275 14.39 8.22 6.57
CA LEU A 275 15.47 9.19 6.35
C LEU A 275 16.56 8.71 5.37
N GLY A 276 16.67 7.39 5.15
CA GLY A 276 17.57 6.78 4.17
C GLY A 276 17.23 7.04 2.71
N THR A 277 15.98 7.42 2.40
CA THR A 277 15.57 7.80 1.04
C THR A 277 16.26 9.09 0.60
N GLY A 278 16.57 10.00 1.53
CA GLY A 278 17.00 11.36 1.21
C GLY A 278 15.87 12.31 0.80
N VAL A 279 14.66 11.80 0.55
CA VAL A 279 13.50 12.57 0.10
C VAL A 279 12.89 13.33 1.27
N ARG A 280 12.66 14.64 1.09
CA ARG A 280 12.09 15.52 2.13
C ARG A 280 10.73 16.11 1.76
N GLN A 281 10.42 16.13 0.47
CA GLN A 281 9.21 16.71 -0.09
C GLN A 281 8.85 15.97 -1.37
N ALA A 282 7.57 15.97 -1.73
CA ALA A 282 7.05 15.37 -2.95
C ALA A 282 5.82 16.15 -3.44
N ASP A 283 5.60 16.18 -4.75
CA ASP A 283 4.33 16.65 -5.28
C ASP A 283 3.24 15.60 -5.05
N GLN A 284 1.99 16.03 -4.93
CA GLN A 284 0.85 15.14 -4.80
C GLN A 284 0.74 14.21 -6.02
N SER A 285 1.09 14.69 -7.21
CA SER A 285 1.17 13.87 -8.41
C SER A 285 2.32 12.86 -8.43
N ASP A 286 3.42 13.10 -7.70
CA ASP A 286 4.49 12.11 -7.51
C ASP A 286 4.06 11.02 -6.53
N ILE A 287 3.37 11.41 -5.45
CA ILE A 287 2.74 10.45 -4.52
C ILE A 287 1.73 9.58 -5.28
N ARG A 288 0.89 10.19 -6.13
CA ARG A 288 -0.07 9.49 -6.99
C ARG A 288 0.64 8.43 -7.84
N HIS A 289 1.73 8.83 -8.51
CA HIS A 289 2.50 7.94 -9.38
C HIS A 289 3.13 6.78 -8.57
N MET A 290 3.82 7.07 -7.46
CA MET A 290 4.41 6.04 -6.58
C MET A 290 3.40 5.02 -6.05
N LEU A 291 2.19 5.47 -5.70
CA LEU A 291 1.13 4.56 -5.22
C LEU A 291 0.71 3.56 -6.30
N VAL A 292 0.68 3.99 -7.57
CA VAL A 292 0.23 3.17 -8.70
C VAL A 292 1.34 2.26 -9.23
N THR A 293 2.59 2.77 -9.32
CA THR A 293 3.68 2.09 -10.03
C THR A 293 4.73 1.47 -9.11
N GLY A 294 4.79 1.87 -7.84
CA GLY A 294 5.88 1.51 -6.93
C GLY A 294 7.17 2.33 -7.11
N ARG A 295 7.29 3.17 -8.16
CA ARG A 295 8.47 4.04 -8.37
C ARG A 295 8.09 5.51 -8.48
N ALA A 296 9.07 6.39 -8.38
CA ALA A 296 8.88 7.81 -8.62
C ALA A 296 8.89 8.14 -10.12
N LYS A 297 8.37 9.32 -10.49
CA LYS A 297 8.32 9.78 -11.90
C LYS A 297 9.68 9.99 -12.54
N ASN A 298 10.71 10.22 -11.73
CA ASN A 298 12.10 10.28 -12.22
C ASN A 298 12.70 8.88 -12.44
N GLY A 299 11.90 7.82 -12.28
CA GLY A 299 12.30 6.43 -12.39
C GLY A 299 12.87 5.84 -11.09
N GLU A 300 13.16 6.66 -10.08
CA GLU A 300 13.81 6.20 -8.86
C GLU A 300 12.92 5.21 -8.12
N ASN A 301 13.52 4.07 -7.80
CA ASN A 301 12.84 2.96 -7.18
C ASN A 301 12.88 3.10 -5.65
N PHE A 302 11.70 3.04 -5.04
CA PHE A 302 11.54 3.13 -3.60
C PHE A 302 10.94 1.84 -3.06
N MET A 303 10.78 1.81 -1.75
CA MET A 303 9.97 0.79 -1.09
C MET A 303 8.61 1.40 -0.77
N VAL A 304 7.65 1.35 -1.69
CA VAL A 304 6.32 1.94 -1.48
C VAL A 304 5.45 1.01 -0.63
N VAL A 305 5.49 1.24 0.68
CA VAL A 305 4.82 0.43 1.69
C VAL A 305 3.33 0.78 1.76
N THR A 306 2.48 -0.13 1.28
CA THR A 306 1.03 0.05 1.24
C THR A 306 0.29 -0.74 2.33
N ARG A 307 -0.88 -0.23 2.72
CA ARG A 307 -1.89 -1.00 3.47
C ARG A 307 -2.69 -1.87 2.51
N ASP A 308 -3.35 -2.89 3.04
CA ASP A 308 -4.36 -3.62 2.26
C ASP A 308 -5.56 -2.72 1.89
N ALA A 309 -6.28 -3.05 0.81
CA ALA A 309 -7.47 -2.32 0.37
C ALA A 309 -8.59 -2.31 1.42
N GLY A 310 -8.50 -3.17 2.45
CA GLY A 310 -9.34 -3.17 3.64
C GLY A 310 -9.24 -1.90 4.50
N SER A 311 -8.21 -1.06 4.29
CA SER A 311 -7.82 0.04 5.16
C SER A 311 -8.45 1.38 4.77
N GLY A 312 -9.10 2.04 5.73
CA GLY A 312 -9.59 3.41 5.50
C GLY A 312 -8.46 4.43 5.42
N THR A 313 -7.32 4.18 6.07
CA THR A 313 -6.12 5.02 5.91
C THR A 313 -5.61 4.97 4.47
N ARG A 314 -5.62 3.80 3.81
CA ARG A 314 -5.33 3.70 2.36
C ARG A 314 -6.36 4.49 1.57
N ASN A 315 -7.63 4.26 1.84
CA ASN A 315 -8.69 4.86 1.04
C ASN A 315 -8.67 6.39 1.15
N GLY A 316 -8.42 6.95 2.34
CA GLY A 316 -8.32 8.39 2.54
C GLY A 316 -7.12 8.97 1.81
N PHE A 317 -5.93 8.38 2.03
CA PHE A 317 -4.69 8.81 1.41
C PHE A 317 -4.74 8.72 -0.13
N ASN A 318 -5.19 7.59 -0.67
CA ASN A 318 -5.25 7.36 -2.11
C ASN A 318 -6.28 8.27 -2.77
N ASN A 319 -7.51 8.35 -2.25
CA ASN A 319 -8.54 9.22 -2.84
C ASN A 319 -8.07 10.69 -2.84
N THR A 320 -7.56 11.18 -1.72
CA THR A 320 -7.05 12.56 -1.63
C THR A 320 -5.74 12.77 -2.39
N ALA A 321 -5.03 11.72 -2.81
CA ALA A 321 -3.92 11.78 -3.77
C ALA A 321 -4.37 11.61 -5.24
N GLY A 322 -5.67 11.43 -5.50
CA GLY A 322 -6.21 11.21 -6.85
C GLY A 322 -6.05 9.80 -7.37
N VAL A 323 -6.00 8.81 -6.48
CA VAL A 323 -5.87 7.38 -6.79
C VAL A 323 -7.10 6.61 -6.29
N ASP A 324 -7.71 5.82 -7.16
CA ASP A 324 -8.64 4.75 -6.78
C ASP A 324 -7.93 3.81 -5.81
N PRO A 325 -8.45 3.61 -4.59
CA PRO A 325 -7.75 2.84 -3.58
C PRO A 325 -7.36 1.44 -4.02
N SER A 326 -8.11 0.76 -4.90
CA SER A 326 -7.75 -0.57 -5.42
C SER A 326 -6.48 -0.59 -6.28
N TRP A 327 -6.11 0.56 -6.87
CA TRP A 327 -4.93 0.73 -7.72
C TRP A 327 -3.68 1.21 -6.98
N GLY A 328 -3.82 1.76 -5.77
CA GLY A 328 -2.66 2.15 -4.95
C GLY A 328 -1.98 0.95 -4.28
N VAL A 329 -1.30 0.13 -5.08
CA VAL A 329 -0.68 -1.15 -4.68
C VAL A 329 0.79 -1.02 -4.27
N GLY A 330 1.48 0.02 -4.73
CA GLY A 330 2.94 0.17 -4.54
C GLY A 330 3.68 -1.03 -5.13
N GLU A 331 4.57 -1.63 -4.34
CA GLU A 331 5.37 -2.82 -4.72
C GLU A 331 4.57 -4.07 -5.10
N ASN A 332 3.34 -4.17 -4.59
CA ASN A 332 2.43 -5.29 -4.83
C ASN A 332 2.97 -6.73 -4.59
N ILE A 333 3.89 -6.91 -3.62
CA ILE A 333 4.43 -8.23 -3.27
C ILE A 333 3.72 -8.85 -2.05
N GLY A 334 3.24 -10.08 -2.24
CA GLY A 334 2.54 -10.92 -1.27
C GLY A 334 1.08 -10.53 -1.07
N GLY A 335 0.36 -11.31 -0.26
CA GLY A 335 -1.00 -10.99 0.18
C GLY A 335 -1.07 -10.17 1.46
N LEU A 336 -2.22 -10.25 2.16
CA LEU A 336 -2.43 -9.56 3.44
C LEU A 336 -1.34 -9.95 4.48
N SER A 337 -0.49 -8.99 4.80
CA SER A 337 0.60 -9.14 5.74
C SER A 337 0.13 -8.90 7.17
N THR A 338 0.09 -9.97 7.96
CA THR A 338 -0.38 -9.98 9.37
C THR A 338 0.70 -10.35 10.38
N LEU A 339 1.83 -10.90 9.93
CA LEU A 339 2.90 -11.37 10.80
C LEU A 339 3.95 -10.29 11.02
N SER A 340 4.42 -10.13 12.26
CA SER A 340 5.44 -9.12 12.60
C SER A 340 6.76 -9.33 11.83
N ASN A 341 7.11 -10.57 11.51
CA ASN A 341 8.32 -10.88 10.77
C ASN A 341 8.31 -10.32 9.34
N ASN A 342 7.13 -10.10 8.74
CA ASN A 342 7.04 -9.50 7.42
C ASN A 342 7.44 -8.02 7.40
N ASN A 343 7.56 -7.38 8.57
CA ASN A 343 7.94 -5.97 8.70
C ASN A 343 9.44 -5.80 9.02
N LEU A 344 10.17 -6.90 9.17
CA LEU A 344 11.60 -6.92 9.49
C LEU A 344 12.38 -7.26 8.23
N LEU A 345 13.58 -6.70 8.10
CA LEU A 345 14.52 -7.12 7.06
C LEU A 345 14.86 -8.60 7.28
N GLY A 346 14.90 -9.38 6.20
CA GLY A 346 15.09 -10.83 6.29
C GLY A 346 14.33 -11.61 5.20
N PRO A 347 14.44 -12.95 5.23
CA PRO A 347 13.77 -13.83 4.26
C PRO A 347 12.24 -13.65 4.20
N ASP A 348 11.61 -13.33 5.34
CA ASP A 348 10.16 -13.17 5.46
C ASP A 348 9.66 -11.76 5.06
N PHE A 349 10.56 -10.82 4.75
CA PHE A 349 10.21 -9.42 4.46
C PHE A 349 9.15 -9.34 3.38
N LEU A 350 8.07 -8.57 3.60
CA LEU A 350 7.11 -8.24 2.55
C LEU A 350 6.91 -6.72 2.59
N PRO A 351 6.84 -6.04 1.45
CA PRO A 351 6.79 -4.59 1.44
C PRO A 351 5.38 -4.03 1.63
N GLY A 352 4.38 -4.64 1.00
CA GLY A 352 3.03 -4.08 0.90
C GLY A 352 1.97 -4.83 1.70
N ASN A 353 0.71 -4.50 1.39
CA ASN A 353 -0.49 -5.19 1.86
C ASN A 353 -0.56 -5.34 3.39
N LYS A 354 -0.11 -4.32 4.11
CA LYS A 354 -0.07 -4.31 5.58
C LYS A 354 -1.48 -4.24 6.17
N ASN A 355 -1.80 -5.18 7.07
CA ASN A 355 -3.11 -5.22 7.75
C ASN A 355 -3.37 -3.97 8.62
N GLY A 356 -2.31 -3.34 9.13
CA GLY A 356 -2.39 -2.27 10.13
C GLY A 356 -1.39 -1.14 9.90
N SER A 357 -1.70 0.07 10.39
CA SER A 357 -0.77 1.22 10.32
C SER A 357 0.54 0.94 11.06
N GLY A 358 0.50 0.17 12.16
CA GLY A 358 1.71 -0.27 12.86
C GLY A 358 2.62 -1.16 11.99
N GLY A 359 2.03 -1.93 11.06
CA GLY A 359 2.79 -2.72 10.09
C GLY A 359 3.50 -1.85 9.05
N VAL A 360 2.83 -0.80 8.54
CA VAL A 360 3.45 0.19 7.65
C VAL A 360 4.58 0.93 8.37
N GLU A 361 4.31 1.45 9.57
CA GLU A 361 5.29 2.15 10.41
C GLU A 361 6.54 1.29 10.67
N ALA A 362 6.35 0.00 11.02
CA ALA A 362 7.45 -0.92 11.28
C ALA A 362 8.25 -1.24 10.01
N THR A 363 7.57 -1.54 8.91
CA THR A 363 8.22 -1.85 7.62
C THR A 363 9.01 -0.66 7.12
N ALA A 364 8.40 0.53 7.13
CA ALA A 364 9.04 1.76 6.70
C ALA A 364 10.23 2.14 7.59
N THR A 365 10.16 1.86 8.91
CA THR A 365 11.30 2.10 9.81
C THR A 365 12.49 1.22 9.46
N ASN A 366 12.23 -0.04 9.09
CA ASN A 366 13.28 -1.02 8.88
C ASN A 366 13.86 -0.99 7.46
N HIS A 367 13.09 -0.63 6.44
CA HIS A 367 13.63 -0.51 5.09
C HIS A 367 14.08 0.91 4.78
N ARG A 368 15.34 1.09 4.39
CA ARG A 368 15.97 2.42 4.28
C ARG A 368 15.49 3.22 3.08
N LEU A 369 14.93 2.57 2.06
CA LEU A 369 14.30 3.19 0.89
C LEU A 369 12.78 3.38 1.03
N ALA A 370 12.20 3.15 2.22
CA ALA A 370 10.75 3.11 2.32
C ALA A 370 10.07 4.48 2.31
N ILE A 371 8.99 4.56 1.55
CA ILE A 371 7.96 5.60 1.59
C ILE A 371 6.64 4.92 1.93
N GLY A 372 5.80 5.56 2.73
CA GLY A 372 4.50 5.00 3.10
C GLY A 372 3.58 6.07 3.66
N TYR A 373 2.60 5.66 4.44
CA TYR A 373 1.65 6.59 5.05
C TYR A 373 1.08 6.05 6.36
N SER A 374 0.78 6.95 7.30
CA SER A 374 0.07 6.62 8.54
C SER A 374 -0.69 7.83 9.06
N GLY A 375 -1.66 7.60 9.95
CA GLY A 375 -2.37 8.68 10.64
C GLY A 375 -1.39 9.64 11.33
N ALA A 376 -1.53 10.94 11.06
CA ALA A 376 -0.61 11.93 11.58
C ALA A 376 -0.61 11.96 13.11
N GLU A 377 -1.75 11.72 13.77
CA GLU A 377 -1.93 11.71 15.23
C GLU A 377 -1.05 10.67 15.95
N ARG A 378 -0.50 9.71 15.21
CA ARG A 378 0.34 8.62 15.73
C ARG A 378 1.80 9.03 15.85
N GLY A 379 2.25 10.07 15.14
CA GLY A 379 3.68 10.43 15.05
C GLY A 379 4.34 10.73 16.38
N VAL A 380 3.67 11.52 17.20
CA VAL A 380 4.15 11.86 18.55
C VAL A 380 3.91 10.73 19.53
N ASN A 381 2.70 10.16 19.55
CA ASN A 381 2.27 9.20 20.56
C ASN A 381 2.91 7.80 20.40
N SER A 382 3.13 7.37 19.15
CA SER A 382 3.87 6.14 18.83
C SER A 382 5.36 6.39 18.67
N GLY A 383 5.78 7.66 18.72
CA GLY A 383 7.18 8.09 18.69
C GLY A 383 7.91 7.79 17.39
N TRP A 384 7.22 7.50 16.28
CA TRP A 384 7.90 7.30 15.01
C TRP A 384 8.51 8.60 14.49
N LEU A 385 7.84 9.74 14.70
CA LEU A 385 8.32 11.06 14.34
C LEU A 385 9.33 11.60 15.36
N THR A 386 8.87 11.79 16.61
CA THR A 386 9.67 12.40 17.69
C THR A 386 10.82 11.50 18.15
N GLY A 387 10.70 10.19 17.96
CA GLY A 387 11.78 9.24 18.21
C GLY A 387 12.79 9.13 17.07
N GLY A 388 12.57 9.81 15.94
CA GLY A 388 13.46 9.80 14.78
C GLY A 388 13.56 8.45 14.09
N ARG A 389 12.46 7.67 14.07
CA ARG A 389 12.38 6.40 13.35
C ARG A 389 12.01 6.62 11.88
N LEU A 390 11.10 7.56 11.65
CA LEU A 390 10.59 7.99 10.37
C LEU A 390 10.48 9.52 10.36
N GLU A 391 10.33 10.06 9.16
CA GLU A 391 9.98 11.47 8.95
C GLU A 391 8.71 11.59 8.09
N VAL A 392 8.15 12.79 8.00
CA VAL A 392 7.02 13.16 7.15
C VAL A 392 7.52 13.97 5.95
N LEU A 393 7.04 13.67 4.76
CA LEU A 393 7.27 14.48 3.57
C LEU A 393 6.45 15.77 3.63
N ALA A 394 7.04 16.88 3.20
CA ALA A 394 6.23 18.04 2.84
C ALA A 394 5.58 17.78 1.47
N VAL A 395 4.29 18.09 1.33
CA VAL A 395 3.50 17.78 0.13
C VAL A 395 3.02 19.07 -0.51
N ARG A 396 3.21 19.20 -1.82
CA ARG A 396 2.59 20.26 -2.62
C ARG A 396 1.40 19.68 -3.36
N ASN A 397 0.20 20.20 -3.13
CA ASN A 397 -1.03 19.70 -3.75
C ASN A 397 -1.17 20.22 -5.19
N ASP A 398 -0.25 19.86 -6.07
CA ASP A 398 -0.21 20.31 -7.46
C ASP A 398 -1.45 19.86 -8.25
N LEU A 399 -2.08 18.73 -7.92
CA LEU A 399 -3.35 18.31 -8.53
C LEU A 399 -4.53 19.20 -8.12
N LEU A 400 -4.42 19.94 -7.01
CA LEU A 400 -5.39 20.94 -6.57
C LEU A 400 -5.02 22.38 -6.99
N GLY A 401 -3.93 22.53 -7.75
CA GLY A 401 -3.38 23.84 -8.14
C GLY A 401 -2.57 24.54 -7.05
N GLY A 402 -2.17 23.82 -6.00
CA GLY A 402 -1.27 24.32 -4.97
C GLY A 402 0.15 24.56 -5.49
N THR A 403 0.84 25.55 -4.93
CA THR A 403 2.20 25.96 -5.35
C THR A 403 3.23 25.83 -4.24
N GLU A 404 2.80 25.58 -3.00
CA GLU A 404 3.66 25.52 -1.82
C GLU A 404 3.63 24.13 -1.19
N TYR A 405 4.74 23.76 -0.52
CA TYR A 405 4.83 22.51 0.22
C TYR A 405 4.35 22.71 1.65
N SER A 406 3.45 21.86 2.12
CA SER A 406 2.91 21.86 3.48
C SER A 406 3.19 20.54 4.19
N ARG A 407 3.16 20.55 5.52
CA ARG A 407 3.31 19.35 6.36
C ARG A 407 2.05 19.21 7.22
N PRO A 408 1.72 18.03 7.76
CA PRO A 408 0.53 17.84 8.59
C PRO A 408 0.70 18.40 10.01
N ASN A 409 1.17 19.65 10.13
CA ASN A 409 1.08 20.42 11.36
C ASN A 409 -0.32 21.02 11.50
N ILE A 410 -0.65 21.48 12.71
CA ILE A 410 -2.03 21.91 13.00
C ILE A 410 -2.48 23.10 12.15
N ASP A 411 -1.58 24.03 11.81
CA ASP A 411 -1.95 25.24 11.06
C ASP A 411 -2.31 24.86 9.61
N GLU A 412 -1.46 24.08 8.94
CA GLU A 412 -1.69 23.65 7.55
C GLU A 412 -2.92 22.74 7.39
N VAL A 413 -3.29 21.99 8.43
CA VAL A 413 -4.47 21.12 8.43
C VAL A 413 -5.76 21.92 8.67
N LEU A 414 -5.71 23.01 9.44
CA LEU A 414 -6.86 23.88 9.68
C LEU A 414 -7.07 24.86 8.52
N ASP A 415 -5.99 25.50 8.07
CA ASP A 415 -5.95 26.49 6.98
C ASP A 415 -5.72 25.77 5.63
N ASN A 416 -6.48 24.69 5.40
CA ASN A 416 -6.27 23.66 4.37
C ASN A 416 -6.71 24.08 2.94
N SER A 417 -6.24 25.24 2.49
CA SER A 417 -6.31 25.67 1.10
C SER A 417 -5.52 24.73 0.17
N PRO A 418 -5.47 24.94 -1.16
CA PRO A 418 -4.57 24.19 -2.04
C PRO A 418 -3.09 24.21 -1.60
N ASN A 419 -2.64 25.23 -0.87
CA ASN A 419 -1.29 25.31 -0.29
C ASN A 419 -1.18 24.69 1.11
N GLY A 420 -2.28 24.34 1.76
CA GLY A 420 -2.31 23.67 3.06
C GLY A 420 -2.14 22.16 2.96
N TYR A 421 -2.37 21.41 4.05
CA TYR A 421 -2.25 19.95 4.06
C TYR A 421 -3.61 19.28 4.01
N VAL A 422 -3.86 18.52 2.94
CA VAL A 422 -5.20 17.99 2.60
C VAL A 422 -5.27 16.45 2.50
N LEU A 423 -4.14 15.75 2.61
CA LEU A 423 -4.13 14.29 2.53
C LEU A 423 -4.73 13.70 3.81
N GLY A 424 -5.85 12.99 3.67
CA GLY A 424 -6.62 12.53 4.81
C GLY A 424 -7.96 11.89 4.46
N GLY A 425 -8.77 11.63 5.48
CA GLY A 425 -10.08 10.99 5.32
C GLY A 425 -11.16 11.61 6.21
N PRO A 426 -12.36 11.92 5.67
CA PRO A 426 -13.54 12.23 6.47
C PRO A 426 -14.02 10.96 7.19
N SER A 427 -13.78 10.86 8.48
CA SER A 427 -14.14 9.70 9.26
C SER A 427 -15.60 9.71 9.69
N ILE A 428 -16.22 8.53 9.68
CA ILE A 428 -17.65 8.35 9.92
C ILE A 428 -17.92 7.10 10.78
N PHE A 429 -19.13 7.01 11.33
CA PHE A 429 -19.73 5.77 11.81
C PHE A 429 -20.82 5.32 10.84
N ALA A 430 -20.60 4.19 10.18
CA ALA A 430 -21.55 3.54 9.30
C ALA A 430 -22.48 2.64 10.13
N THR A 431 -23.78 2.76 9.88
CA THR A 431 -24.81 2.00 10.61
C THR A 431 -25.97 1.63 9.68
N PHE A 432 -26.62 0.48 9.91
CA PHE A 432 -27.92 0.21 9.29
C PHE A 432 -29.01 0.93 10.06
N GLY A 433 -29.73 1.81 9.37
CA GLY A 433 -30.68 2.74 9.98
C GLY A 433 -29.98 3.93 10.62
N ASP A 434 -30.70 5.05 10.70
CA ASP A 434 -30.20 6.32 11.18
C ASP A 434 -30.29 6.37 12.72
N PRO A 435 -29.17 6.57 13.45
CA PRO A 435 -29.16 6.74 14.91
C PRO A 435 -29.93 8.00 15.37
N ARG A 436 -30.12 8.99 14.50
CA ARG A 436 -30.84 10.22 14.83
C ARG A 436 -32.37 10.02 14.84
N ASN A 437 -32.93 8.87 14.45
CA ASN A 437 -34.35 8.56 14.67
C ASN A 437 -34.62 7.83 16.00
N GLN A 438 -33.73 7.95 16.98
CA GLN A 438 -33.89 7.38 18.32
C GLN A 438 -34.15 8.52 19.30
N ASN A 439 -35.27 9.20 19.08
CA ASN A 439 -35.64 10.46 19.73
C ASN A 439 -35.66 10.35 21.25
N GLU A 440 -35.99 9.18 21.78
CA GLU A 440 -35.97 8.90 23.22
C GLU A 440 -34.57 8.91 23.85
N ILE A 441 -33.50 8.79 23.07
CA ILE A 441 -32.11 8.71 23.55
C ILE A 441 -31.21 9.56 22.63
N GLY A 442 -31.49 10.87 22.61
CA GLY A 442 -30.65 11.87 21.95
C GLY A 442 -30.87 12.06 20.44
N GLY A 443 -31.85 11.39 19.82
CA GLY A 443 -32.22 11.59 18.42
C GLY A 443 -33.00 12.90 18.15
N ASP A 444 -33.40 13.12 16.90
CA ASP A 444 -34.09 14.31 16.40
C ASP A 444 -35.59 14.05 16.21
N PRO A 445 -36.50 14.75 16.94
CA PRO A 445 -37.94 14.47 16.96
C PRO A 445 -38.66 14.35 15.61
N SER A 446 -38.16 15.01 14.57
CA SER A 446 -38.74 15.03 13.22
C SER A 446 -38.12 14.02 12.26
N ASN A 447 -37.08 13.29 12.67
CA ASN A 447 -36.42 12.32 11.81
C ASN A 447 -37.34 11.11 11.58
N THR A 448 -37.57 10.74 10.33
CA THR A 448 -38.42 9.61 9.94
C THR A 448 -37.66 8.49 9.25
N ASN A 449 -36.33 8.57 9.20
CA ASN A 449 -35.47 7.57 8.58
C ASN A 449 -35.60 6.21 9.29
N PRO A 450 -35.30 5.08 8.63
CA PRO A 450 -35.30 3.77 9.29
C PRO A 450 -34.44 3.77 10.56
N ARG A 451 -34.95 3.21 11.65
CA ARG A 451 -34.25 3.17 12.95
C ARG A 451 -33.20 2.06 12.97
N MET A 452 -32.02 2.32 13.55
CA MET A 452 -31.11 1.26 14.01
C MET A 452 -31.84 0.21 14.86
N ARG A 453 -31.50 -1.07 14.62
CA ARG A 453 -32.09 -2.23 15.33
C ARG A 453 -31.68 -2.28 16.80
N ASN A 454 -30.40 -2.03 17.09
CA ASN A 454 -29.89 -1.94 18.44
C ASN A 454 -29.99 -0.49 18.94
N ALA A 455 -31.05 -0.19 19.69
CA ALA A 455 -31.27 1.14 20.25
C ALA A 455 -30.14 1.58 21.21
N ASN A 456 -29.40 0.64 21.83
CA ASN A 456 -28.27 0.96 22.70
C ASN A 456 -27.03 1.38 21.89
N ALA A 457 -26.84 0.81 20.70
CA ALA A 457 -25.80 1.27 19.78
C ALA A 457 -26.14 2.66 19.21
N ALA A 458 -27.42 2.92 18.91
CA ALA A 458 -27.87 4.27 18.55
C ALA A 458 -27.62 5.28 19.68
N ALA A 459 -27.92 4.90 20.93
CA ALA A 459 -27.61 5.71 22.11
C ALA A 459 -26.11 6.00 22.24
N TYR A 460 -25.26 5.02 21.97
CA TYR A 460 -23.81 5.20 21.96
C TYR A 460 -23.35 6.24 20.92
N VAL A 461 -23.85 6.14 19.69
CA VAL A 461 -23.55 7.10 18.61
C VAL A 461 -24.11 8.49 18.94
N ASN A 462 -25.34 8.59 19.43
CA ASN A 462 -25.95 9.85 19.82
C ASN A 462 -25.22 10.50 21.00
N ASN A 463 -24.77 9.72 21.99
CA ASN A 463 -23.99 10.23 23.11
C ASN A 463 -22.68 10.89 22.66
N ILE A 464 -21.98 10.27 21.71
CA ILE A 464 -20.76 10.83 21.11
C ILE A 464 -21.09 12.07 20.29
N THR A 465 -22.03 11.98 19.37
CA THR A 465 -22.31 13.08 18.43
C THR A 465 -22.92 14.30 19.12
N ARG A 466 -23.73 14.13 20.17
CA ARG A 466 -24.24 15.25 20.96
C ARG A 466 -23.15 15.91 21.79
N SER A 467 -22.20 15.14 22.31
CA SER A 467 -21.00 15.69 22.95
C SER A 467 -20.15 16.48 21.94
N VAL A 468 -20.03 16.00 20.70
CA VAL A 468 -19.36 16.72 19.61
C VAL A 468 -20.10 18.03 19.27
N ASP A 469 -21.42 17.97 19.07
CA ASP A 469 -22.25 19.16 18.78
C ASP A 469 -22.08 20.24 19.85
N ALA A 470 -22.11 19.85 21.13
CA ALA A 470 -21.91 20.76 22.26
C ALA A 470 -20.49 21.33 22.35
N PHE A 471 -19.49 20.49 22.10
CA PHE A 471 -18.09 20.93 22.07
C PHE A 471 -17.82 21.92 20.94
N ILE A 472 -18.35 21.67 19.73
CA ILE A 472 -18.27 22.60 18.60
C ILE A 472 -18.89 23.94 18.98
N SER A 473 -20.05 23.94 19.64
CA SER A 473 -20.74 25.16 20.02
C SER A 473 -19.94 26.00 21.02
N VAL A 474 -19.37 25.38 22.07
CA VAL A 474 -18.60 26.06 23.12
C VAL A 474 -17.44 25.18 23.60
N PRO A 475 -16.27 25.20 22.94
CA PRO A 475 -15.14 24.33 23.28
C PRO A 475 -14.62 24.53 24.72
N SER A 476 -14.75 25.74 25.25
CA SER A 476 -14.29 26.10 26.60
C SER A 476 -15.28 25.79 27.72
N ASP A 477 -16.44 25.21 27.42
CA ASP A 477 -17.44 24.89 28.44
C ASP A 477 -16.98 23.69 29.31
N PRO A 478 -16.89 23.84 30.65
CA PRO A 478 -16.52 22.75 31.53
C PRO A 478 -17.41 21.51 31.43
N GLU A 479 -18.66 21.65 30.99
CA GLU A 479 -19.58 20.51 30.78
C GLU A 479 -19.10 19.55 29.69
N ASN A 480 -18.21 20.01 28.81
CA ASN A 480 -17.63 19.21 27.75
C ASN A 480 -16.29 18.56 28.12
N PHE A 481 -15.72 18.87 29.29
CA PHE A 481 -14.40 18.35 29.68
C PHE A 481 -14.45 16.85 30.00
N GLY A 482 -13.48 16.12 29.48
CA GLY A 482 -13.39 14.67 29.55
C GLY A 482 -14.45 13.94 28.72
N MET A 483 -15.26 14.62 27.92
CA MET A 483 -16.33 14.02 27.13
C MET A 483 -15.84 13.56 25.75
N PRO A 484 -16.59 12.70 25.03
CA PRO A 484 -16.16 12.20 23.72
C PRO A 484 -15.75 13.29 22.71
N GLY A 485 -16.49 14.42 22.67
CA GLY A 485 -16.26 15.52 21.73
C GLY A 485 -14.92 16.21 21.91
N GLU A 486 -14.50 16.47 23.16
CA GLU A 486 -13.20 17.06 23.46
C GLU A 486 -12.06 16.14 23.02
N LEU A 487 -12.17 14.84 23.30
CA LEU A 487 -11.13 13.87 22.92
C LEU A 487 -10.93 13.81 21.40
N LEU A 488 -12.02 13.81 20.63
CA LEU A 488 -11.96 13.83 19.17
C LEU A 488 -11.29 15.11 18.65
N ALA A 489 -11.60 16.28 19.22
CA ALA A 489 -10.96 17.55 18.86
C ALA A 489 -9.46 17.62 19.22
N PHE A 490 -9.04 16.88 20.25
CA PHE A 490 -7.64 16.79 20.67
C PHE A 490 -6.80 15.83 19.80
N GLN A 491 -7.36 14.67 19.43
CA GLN A 491 -6.64 13.61 18.72
C GLN A 491 -6.73 13.73 17.19
N LEU A 492 -7.89 14.14 16.68
CA LEU A 492 -8.19 14.30 15.25
C LEU A 492 -8.60 15.76 15.00
N ILE A 493 -9.37 16.04 13.95
CA ILE A 493 -9.89 17.38 13.67
C ILE A 493 -11.40 17.29 13.57
N LEU A 494 -12.14 18.12 14.30
CA LEU A 494 -13.58 18.22 14.07
C LEU A 494 -13.82 19.02 12.79
N PRO A 495 -14.64 18.56 11.83
CA PRO A 495 -14.73 19.18 10.50
C PRO A 495 -15.06 20.68 10.50
N PRO A 496 -15.91 21.22 11.41
CA PRO A 496 -16.13 22.68 11.51
C PRO A 496 -14.88 23.53 11.80
N ALA A 497 -13.76 22.93 12.21
CA ALA A 497 -12.51 23.64 12.48
C ALA A 497 -11.70 24.00 11.22
N THR A 498 -11.93 23.32 10.09
CA THR A 498 -11.15 23.52 8.87
C THR A 498 -11.78 24.56 7.95
N ASP A 499 -10.96 25.30 7.21
CA ASP A 499 -11.41 26.30 6.24
C ASP A 499 -12.13 25.66 5.04
N TYR A 500 -11.64 24.51 4.61
CA TYR A 500 -12.17 23.73 3.50
C TYR A 500 -12.50 22.30 3.95
N ILE A 501 -13.45 21.68 3.25
CA ILE A 501 -13.74 20.24 3.34
C ILE A 501 -13.52 19.61 1.96
N VAL A 502 -13.11 18.34 1.97
CA VAL A 502 -12.97 17.56 0.73
C VAL A 502 -14.36 17.10 0.25
N ASP A 503 -14.63 17.25 -1.04
CA ASP A 503 -15.85 16.75 -1.67
C ASP A 503 -15.86 15.20 -1.65
N PRO A 504 -16.86 14.54 -1.03
CA PRO A 504 -16.93 13.09 -0.96
C PRO A 504 -17.10 12.39 -2.33
N THR A 505 -17.50 13.11 -3.37
CA THR A 505 -17.66 12.55 -4.74
C THR A 505 -16.49 12.89 -5.66
N ASN A 506 -15.74 13.93 -5.33
CA ASN A 506 -14.51 14.30 -6.02
C ASN A 506 -13.45 14.73 -4.99
N PRO A 507 -12.66 13.78 -4.47
CA PRO A 507 -11.66 14.07 -3.44
C PRO A 507 -10.56 15.07 -3.87
N LEU A 508 -10.47 15.38 -5.16
CA LEU A 508 -9.61 16.43 -5.73
C LEU A 508 -10.32 17.79 -5.85
N ASN A 509 -11.40 18.01 -5.09
CA ASN A 509 -12.13 19.27 -5.04
C ASN A 509 -12.29 19.73 -3.57
N LEU A 510 -11.82 20.94 -3.29
CA LEU A 510 -11.95 21.58 -1.98
C LEU A 510 -13.17 22.50 -1.97
N ILE A 511 -14.07 22.29 -1.02
CA ILE A 511 -15.27 23.11 -0.83
C ILE A 511 -15.07 23.97 0.41
N ALA A 512 -15.28 25.29 0.29
CA ALA A 512 -15.25 26.18 1.46
C ALA A 512 -16.25 25.69 2.51
N ASN A 513 -15.79 25.54 3.76
CA ASN A 513 -16.56 24.85 4.78
C ASN A 513 -17.81 25.67 5.19
N PRO A 514 -19.02 25.20 4.86
CA PRO A 514 -20.25 25.96 5.16
C PRO A 514 -20.54 26.01 6.67
N ASN A 515 -19.92 25.12 7.45
CA ASN A 515 -20.10 25.02 8.90
C ASN A 515 -18.87 25.53 9.67
N PHE A 516 -18.00 26.33 9.03
CA PHE A 516 -16.78 26.84 9.65
C PHE A 516 -17.06 27.53 10.99
N ASN A 517 -16.26 27.20 12.01
CA ASN A 517 -16.34 27.74 13.35
C ASN A 517 -14.96 28.20 13.84
N GLN A 518 -14.75 29.53 13.82
CA GLN A 518 -13.49 30.15 14.24
C GLN A 518 -13.09 29.81 15.68
N ALA A 519 -14.04 29.76 16.63
CA ALA A 519 -13.72 29.50 18.03
C ALA A 519 -13.18 28.07 18.24
N LEU A 520 -13.71 27.12 17.47
CA LEU A 520 -13.22 25.75 17.46
C LEU A 520 -11.83 25.66 16.80
N GLN A 521 -11.63 26.35 15.67
CA GLN A 521 -10.32 26.41 15.00
C GLN A 521 -9.23 26.96 15.95
N ASP A 522 -9.52 28.06 16.65
CA ASP A 522 -8.59 28.66 17.62
C ASP A 522 -8.28 27.70 18.79
N TYR A 523 -9.29 26.95 19.26
CA TYR A 523 -9.09 25.92 20.27
C TYR A 523 -8.19 24.79 19.75
N SER A 524 -8.48 24.25 18.57
CA SER A 524 -7.70 23.16 17.96
C SER A 524 -6.24 23.56 17.76
N ARG A 525 -5.99 24.78 17.27
CA ARG A 525 -4.64 25.34 17.10
C ARG A 525 -3.85 25.43 18.41
N ALA A 526 -4.53 25.61 19.55
CA ALA A 526 -3.87 25.69 20.86
C ALA A 526 -3.68 24.33 21.56
N ASN A 527 -4.53 23.33 21.26
CA ASN A 527 -4.63 22.12 22.09
C ASN A 527 -4.40 20.80 21.35
N ASN A 528 -4.44 20.77 20.01
CA ASN A 528 -4.35 19.52 19.27
C ASN A 528 -2.95 18.89 19.32
N SER A 529 -2.87 17.56 19.20
CA SER A 529 -1.59 16.83 19.17
C SER A 529 -0.65 17.24 18.02
N LEU A 530 -1.18 17.76 16.91
CA LEU A 530 -0.41 18.23 15.74
C LEU A 530 0.28 19.59 15.97
N THR A 531 0.09 20.22 17.13
CA THR A 531 0.86 21.42 17.56
C THR A 531 2.34 21.11 17.84
N ASN A 532 2.72 19.83 17.86
CA ASN A 532 4.09 19.42 18.13
C ASN A 532 5.06 19.96 17.07
N ALA A 533 6.16 20.59 17.52
CA ALA A 533 7.18 21.18 16.66
C ALA A 533 7.77 20.23 15.61
N ALA A 534 7.74 18.91 15.84
CA ALA A 534 8.24 17.94 14.88
C ALA A 534 7.43 17.89 13.56
N TYR A 535 6.16 18.31 13.55
CA TYR A 535 5.39 18.41 12.31
C TYR A 535 5.73 19.66 11.48
N TYR A 536 6.35 20.68 12.09
CA TYR A 536 6.68 21.94 11.40
C TYR A 536 7.99 21.88 10.62
N THR A 537 8.92 21.01 10.99
CA THR A 537 10.27 21.01 10.40
C THR A 537 10.81 19.60 10.23
N PHE A 538 11.36 19.33 9.05
CA PHE A 538 12.00 18.06 8.73
C PHE A 538 13.24 17.81 9.59
N GLY A 539 13.41 16.59 10.09
CA GLY A 539 14.65 16.16 10.74
C GLY A 539 14.92 16.73 12.13
N THR A 540 13.88 17.21 12.83
CA THR A 540 14.02 17.77 14.20
C THR A 540 14.60 16.78 15.22
N ALA A 541 14.24 15.50 15.11
CA ALA A 541 14.80 14.45 15.97
C ALA A 541 16.19 14.00 15.53
N THR A 542 16.38 13.80 14.23
CA THR A 542 17.64 13.36 13.59
C THR A 542 17.51 13.48 12.08
N LEU A 543 18.65 13.57 11.38
CA LEU A 543 18.73 13.42 9.92
C LEU A 543 19.18 12.02 9.50
N ASN A 544 19.60 11.16 10.43
CA ASN A 544 20.21 9.86 10.11
C ASN A 544 19.25 8.67 10.29
N GLY A 545 18.27 8.80 11.19
CA GLY A 545 17.31 7.75 11.52
C GLY A 545 17.84 6.70 12.50
N LYS A 546 17.24 5.51 12.44
CA LYS A 546 17.57 4.37 13.32
C LYS A 546 18.15 3.20 12.53
N VAL A 547 18.95 2.40 13.23
CA VAL A 547 19.48 1.14 12.70
C VAL A 547 18.27 0.23 12.42
N PRO A 548 18.11 -0.30 11.20
CA PRO A 548 17.07 -1.28 10.90
C PRO A 548 17.04 -2.46 11.87
N THR A 549 15.92 -3.16 11.93
CA THR A 549 15.81 -4.43 12.65
C THR A 549 15.67 -5.58 11.66
N ARG A 550 16.60 -6.54 11.76
CA ARG A 550 16.51 -7.83 11.06
C ARG A 550 15.73 -8.86 11.86
N LYS A 551 15.08 -9.79 11.17
CA LYS A 551 14.58 -11.03 11.77
C LYS A 551 15.75 -11.76 12.42
N THR A 552 15.59 -12.20 13.67
CA THR A 552 16.59 -13.06 14.31
C THR A 552 16.61 -14.41 13.61
N LEU A 553 17.73 -14.74 12.97
CA LEU A 553 17.94 -16.06 12.37
C LEU A 553 18.19 -17.10 13.46
N THR A 554 17.81 -18.35 13.20
CA THR A 554 17.92 -19.47 14.14
C THR A 554 19.06 -20.41 13.78
N GLY A 555 19.57 -21.17 14.75
CA GLY A 555 20.57 -22.20 14.47
C GLY A 555 21.91 -21.61 14.03
N THR A 556 22.44 -22.08 12.91
CA THR A 556 23.73 -21.65 12.33
C THR A 556 23.59 -20.59 11.24
N ASP A 557 22.36 -20.20 10.90
CA ASP A 557 22.07 -19.25 9.83
C ASP A 557 22.61 -17.86 10.18
N LYS A 558 23.12 -17.16 9.17
CA LYS A 558 23.77 -15.86 9.29
C LYS A 558 23.40 -14.96 8.12
N TYR A 559 23.43 -13.66 8.38
CA TYR A 559 23.42 -12.66 7.34
C TYR A 559 24.83 -12.43 6.75
N SER A 560 24.92 -11.67 5.66
CA SER A 560 26.15 -11.37 4.91
C SER A 560 27.32 -10.86 5.77
N ASP A 561 27.05 -10.20 6.89
CA ASP A 561 28.03 -9.66 7.84
C ASP A 561 28.49 -10.67 8.91
N GLY A 562 27.94 -11.89 8.92
CA GLY A 562 28.27 -12.93 9.90
C GLY A 562 27.38 -12.97 11.14
N ASN A 563 26.48 -12.01 11.30
CA ASN A 563 25.59 -11.93 12.46
C ASN A 563 24.24 -12.62 12.19
N GLN A 564 23.46 -12.87 13.25
CA GLN A 564 22.10 -13.44 13.15
C GLN A 564 21.00 -12.38 13.29
N LYS A 565 21.36 -11.14 13.63
CA LYS A 565 20.42 -10.04 13.87
C LYS A 565 21.09 -8.66 13.75
N ASP A 566 22.02 -8.35 14.64
CA ASP A 566 22.70 -7.05 14.72
C ASP A 566 23.72 -6.85 13.60
N PHE A 567 24.17 -5.63 13.33
CA PHE A 567 25.03 -5.30 12.19
C PHE A 567 26.51 -5.18 12.56
N THR A 568 27.41 -5.26 11.58
CA THR A 568 28.85 -4.95 11.77
C THR A 568 29.26 -3.71 10.98
N SER A 569 29.81 -2.70 11.67
CA SER A 569 30.44 -1.53 11.03
C SER A 569 31.80 -1.88 10.42
N GLU A 570 32.27 -1.05 9.49
CA GLU A 570 33.57 -1.24 8.84
C GLU A 570 34.76 -1.05 9.80
N GLY A 571 34.55 -0.40 10.95
CA GLY A 571 35.49 -0.35 12.09
C GLY A 571 35.48 -1.61 12.97
N GLY A 572 34.63 -2.61 12.67
CA GLY A 572 34.52 -3.88 13.37
C GLY A 572 33.63 -3.87 14.61
N SER A 573 32.92 -2.79 14.89
CA SER A 573 31.97 -2.71 16.01
C SER A 573 30.63 -3.34 15.64
N THR A 574 30.05 -4.12 16.55
CA THR A 574 28.66 -4.60 16.46
C THR A 574 27.70 -3.46 16.77
N ILE A 575 26.73 -3.23 15.88
CA ILE A 575 25.75 -2.16 15.95
C ILE A 575 24.36 -2.77 16.17
N THR A 576 23.77 -2.47 17.33
CA THR A 576 22.48 -3.04 17.74
C THR A 576 21.32 -2.44 16.95
N ALA A 577 20.37 -3.29 16.56
CA ALA A 577 19.12 -2.88 15.93
C ALA A 577 18.34 -1.82 16.74
N ALA A 578 17.60 -0.95 16.05
CA ALA A 578 16.84 0.18 16.59
C ALA A 578 17.65 1.28 17.32
N GLY A 579 18.98 1.17 17.37
CA GLY A 579 19.88 2.23 17.83
C GLY A 579 19.89 3.46 16.91
N ASN A 580 20.59 4.53 17.30
CA ASN A 580 20.79 5.69 16.43
C ASN A 580 21.81 5.37 15.33
N LEU A 581 21.51 5.75 14.09
CA LEU A 581 22.49 5.67 13.00
C LEU A 581 23.48 6.84 13.04
N THR A 582 24.72 6.53 12.69
CA THR A 582 25.76 7.52 12.43
C THR A 582 25.55 8.17 11.06
N SER A 583 26.08 9.39 10.88
CA SER A 583 25.89 10.15 9.65
C SER A 583 26.48 9.48 8.40
N ARG A 584 27.45 8.57 8.55
CA ARG A 584 27.99 7.82 7.40
C ARG A 584 26.96 6.91 6.75
N ASN A 585 25.92 6.50 7.47
CA ASN A 585 24.86 5.63 6.97
C ASN A 585 23.59 6.42 6.63
N ARG A 586 23.67 7.75 6.48
CA ARG A 586 22.50 8.65 6.39
C ARG A 586 21.62 8.32 5.19
N ILE A 587 22.20 8.08 4.02
CA ILE A 587 21.50 7.81 2.77
C ILE A 587 21.79 6.35 2.38
N ALA A 588 20.75 5.58 2.06
CA ALA A 588 20.95 4.25 1.48
C ALA A 588 21.50 4.42 0.06
N GLY A 589 22.44 3.57 -0.35
CA GLY A 589 23.12 3.67 -1.65
C GLY A 589 24.34 4.59 -1.70
N ASP A 590 24.57 5.43 -0.68
CA ASP A 590 25.73 6.34 -0.59
C ASP A 590 27.02 5.58 -0.20
N PHE A 591 27.55 4.80 -1.13
CA PHE A 591 28.78 4.02 -0.95
C PHE A 591 30.03 4.92 -1.04
N ASN A 592 29.99 6.00 -1.82
CA ASN A 592 31.13 6.91 -1.96
C ASN A 592 31.26 7.92 -0.79
N GLY A 593 30.21 8.08 0.03
CA GLY A 593 30.20 8.91 1.22
C GLY A 593 30.02 10.41 0.96
N ASP A 594 29.31 10.81 -0.08
CA ASP A 594 29.07 12.23 -0.43
C ASP A 594 27.68 12.75 -0.04
N ALA A 595 26.90 11.93 0.67
CA ALA A 595 25.51 12.17 1.06
C ALA A 595 24.49 12.16 -0.08
N LYS A 596 24.82 11.54 -1.22
CA LYS A 596 23.91 11.31 -2.33
C LYS A 596 23.86 9.82 -2.65
N ARG A 597 22.78 9.44 -3.34
CA ARG A 597 22.66 8.15 -4.00
C ARG A 597 22.55 8.46 -5.47
N ASP A 598 23.62 8.18 -6.22
CA ASP A 598 23.64 8.38 -7.66
C ASP A 598 24.61 7.38 -8.30
N TRP A 599 24.73 7.41 -9.63
CA TRP A 599 25.56 6.44 -10.33
C TRP A 599 27.07 6.49 -9.97
N ASN A 600 27.56 7.53 -9.27
CA ASN A 600 28.96 7.65 -8.85
C ASN A 600 29.28 6.69 -7.70
N ASP A 601 28.26 6.10 -7.08
CA ASP A 601 28.40 5.08 -6.05
C ASP A 601 28.86 3.72 -6.59
N ALA A 602 28.75 3.46 -7.90
CA ALA A 602 29.02 2.16 -8.51
C ALA A 602 30.38 1.56 -8.11
N THR A 603 31.44 2.37 -8.12
CA THR A 603 32.80 1.89 -7.84
C THR A 603 32.95 1.41 -6.39
N ASP A 604 32.49 2.21 -5.43
CA ASP A 604 32.56 1.87 -4.02
C ASP A 604 31.56 0.76 -3.64
N MET A 605 30.38 0.73 -4.27
CA MET A 605 29.39 -0.34 -4.09
C MET A 605 29.97 -1.70 -4.54
N ILE A 606 30.58 -1.78 -5.72
CA ILE A 606 31.18 -3.02 -6.21
C ILE A 606 32.42 -3.40 -5.40
N ALA A 607 33.18 -2.44 -4.89
CA ALA A 607 34.26 -2.73 -3.94
C ALA A 607 33.71 -3.35 -2.63
N ALA A 608 32.62 -2.80 -2.09
CA ALA A 608 31.93 -3.33 -0.91
C ALA A 608 31.41 -4.76 -1.15
N TRP A 609 30.84 -5.00 -2.33
CA TRP A 609 30.40 -6.34 -2.76
C TRP A 609 31.57 -7.32 -2.83
N LYS A 610 32.69 -6.95 -3.47
CA LYS A 610 33.92 -7.76 -3.54
C LYS A 610 34.48 -8.07 -2.16
N LYS A 611 34.42 -7.10 -1.22
CA LYS A 611 34.81 -7.30 0.18
C LYS A 611 33.95 -8.35 0.87
N ARG A 612 32.62 -8.28 0.74
CA ARG A 612 31.73 -9.29 1.31
C ARG A 612 32.01 -10.67 0.72
N ASN A 613 32.31 -10.76 -0.57
CA ASN A 613 32.66 -12.02 -1.23
C ASN A 613 34.12 -12.50 -1.02
N GLY A 614 34.95 -11.75 -0.29
CA GLY A 614 36.34 -12.12 0.00
C GLY A 614 37.28 -12.03 -1.21
N THR A 615 36.87 -11.36 -2.28
CA THR A 615 37.63 -11.21 -3.55
C THR A 615 38.27 -9.83 -3.71
N GLY A 616 38.04 -8.92 -2.77
CA GLY A 616 38.62 -7.58 -2.78
C GLY A 616 38.61 -6.91 -1.41
N VAL A 617 39.00 -5.64 -1.39
CA VAL A 617 38.98 -4.79 -0.20
C VAL A 617 38.19 -3.53 -0.52
N TRP A 618 37.31 -3.15 0.41
CA TRP A 618 36.70 -1.84 0.45
C TRP A 618 37.14 -1.11 1.71
N THR A 619 37.64 0.10 1.51
CA THR A 619 37.93 1.06 2.58
C THR A 619 36.93 2.18 2.39
N ALA A 620 35.84 2.12 3.15
CA ALA A 620 34.77 3.11 3.07
C ALA A 620 35.34 4.54 3.17
N PRO A 621 35.04 5.43 2.21
CA PRO A 621 35.47 6.81 2.28
C PRO A 621 34.90 7.51 3.52
N ALA A 622 35.65 8.49 4.02
CA ALA A 622 35.11 9.41 5.02
C ALA A 622 34.03 10.29 4.38
N GLY A 623 33.03 10.63 5.19
CA GLY A 623 31.92 11.46 4.76
C GLY A 623 32.38 12.83 4.25
N SER A 624 31.77 13.24 3.15
CA SER A 624 31.89 14.56 2.52
C SER A 624 30.50 15.18 2.34
N GLY A 625 30.39 16.33 1.67
CA GLY A 625 29.10 17.02 1.49
C GLY A 625 28.35 17.26 2.81
N ASP A 626 27.07 16.89 2.85
CA ASP A 626 26.19 17.06 4.01
C ASP A 626 26.55 16.17 5.21
N ILE A 627 27.45 15.20 5.02
CA ILE A 627 27.94 14.28 6.07
C ILE A 627 29.43 14.49 6.35
N ALA A 628 29.98 15.65 5.97
CA ALA A 628 31.40 15.97 6.15
C ALA A 628 31.90 15.70 7.58
N GLY A 629 32.99 14.93 7.67
CA GLY A 629 33.62 14.55 8.94
C GLY A 629 33.07 13.26 9.56
N ALA A 630 32.06 12.61 8.95
CA ALA A 630 31.66 11.27 9.35
C ALA A 630 32.79 10.26 9.04
N PRO A 631 33.25 9.46 10.02
CA PRO A 631 34.29 8.46 9.77
C PRO A 631 33.83 7.37 8.79
N GLY A 632 34.66 6.99 7.82
CA GLY A 632 34.38 5.85 6.95
C GLY A 632 34.26 4.53 7.72
N THR A 633 34.94 4.40 8.86
CA THR A 633 34.82 3.24 9.77
C THR A 633 33.42 3.05 10.33
N ASP A 634 32.56 4.07 10.28
CA ASP A 634 31.19 3.97 10.78
C ASP A 634 30.23 3.40 9.72
N ALA A 635 30.66 3.23 8.47
CA ALA A 635 29.84 2.65 7.41
C ALA A 635 29.42 1.22 7.77
N ILE A 636 28.21 0.83 7.37
CA ILE A 636 27.65 -0.51 7.54
C ILE A 636 27.11 -0.93 6.17
N ILE A 637 27.78 -1.89 5.52
CA ILE A 637 27.49 -2.29 4.14
C ILE A 637 26.02 -2.70 3.97
N GLU A 638 25.48 -3.50 4.89
CA GLU A 638 24.10 -3.98 4.84
C GLU A 638 23.07 -2.87 5.10
N VAL A 639 23.42 -1.78 5.77
CA VAL A 639 22.49 -0.64 5.95
C VAL A 639 22.53 0.29 4.74
N LEU A 640 23.66 0.36 4.04
CA LEU A 640 23.80 1.11 2.80
C LEU A 640 23.21 0.35 1.60
N GLY A 641 23.30 -0.98 1.58
CA GLY A 641 23.09 -1.78 0.38
C GLY A 641 21.93 -2.77 0.39
N ASP A 642 21.26 -3.06 1.50
CA ASP A 642 20.11 -3.98 1.51
C ASP A 642 18.87 -3.31 0.89
N PHE A 643 18.79 -3.35 -0.44
CA PHE A 643 17.73 -2.71 -1.21
C PHE A 643 16.54 -3.66 -1.45
N SER A 644 16.81 -4.96 -1.49
CA SER A 644 15.78 -6.00 -1.63
C SER A 644 15.03 -6.30 -0.32
N GLY A 645 15.57 -5.85 0.81
CA GLY A 645 15.01 -6.02 2.15
C GLY A 645 15.21 -7.41 2.74
N ASP A 646 16.10 -8.22 2.17
CA ASP A 646 16.35 -9.60 2.58
C ASP A 646 17.30 -9.71 3.80
N GLY A 647 17.85 -8.59 4.25
CA GLY A 647 18.76 -8.49 5.39
C GLY A 647 20.25 -8.64 5.04
N ASN A 648 20.58 -8.84 3.77
CA ASN A 648 21.94 -9.09 3.27
C ASN A 648 22.41 -8.00 2.31
N PHE A 649 23.71 -8.05 2.01
CA PHE A 649 24.25 -7.41 0.82
C PHE A 649 25.38 -8.26 0.23
N GLY A 650 25.28 -8.53 -1.06
CA GLY A 650 26.32 -9.13 -1.90
C GLY A 650 26.59 -10.62 -1.71
N ARG A 651 26.11 -11.24 -0.62
CA ARG A 651 26.16 -12.69 -0.40
C ARG A 651 25.09 -13.13 0.59
N LYS A 652 24.65 -14.38 0.49
CA LYS A 652 23.72 -15.00 1.45
C LYS A 652 24.25 -16.32 1.98
N TRP A 653 23.74 -16.74 3.14
CA TRP A 653 24.11 -18.00 3.76
C TRP A 653 23.32 -19.16 3.14
N ASP A 654 24.03 -20.10 2.51
CA ASP A 654 23.48 -21.36 2.05
C ASP A 654 23.40 -22.34 3.22
N ASN A 655 22.18 -22.59 3.69
CA ASN A 655 21.92 -23.49 4.82
C ASN A 655 22.20 -24.96 4.48
N THR A 656 22.26 -25.33 3.21
CA THR A 656 22.48 -26.71 2.76
C THR A 656 23.96 -27.04 2.84
N ASN A 657 24.81 -26.14 2.36
CA ASN A 657 26.25 -26.33 2.30
C ASN A 657 27.02 -25.63 3.43
N LEU A 658 26.33 -24.85 4.27
CA LEU A 658 26.90 -24.07 5.39
C LEU A 658 28.04 -23.15 4.95
N VAL A 659 27.85 -22.49 3.80
CA VAL A 659 28.79 -21.56 3.20
C VAL A 659 28.08 -20.30 2.74
N TYR A 660 28.82 -19.21 2.53
CA TYR A 660 28.29 -18.07 1.82
C TYR A 660 28.33 -18.31 0.31
N VAL A 661 27.26 -17.92 -0.38
CA VAL A 661 27.17 -17.84 -1.83
C VAL A 661 27.00 -16.39 -2.25
N ALA A 662 27.61 -16.01 -3.37
CA ALA A 662 27.47 -14.68 -3.93
C ALA A 662 26.00 -14.38 -4.25
N ASP A 663 25.62 -13.13 -4.04
CA ASP A 663 24.29 -12.63 -4.35
C ASP A 663 24.41 -11.30 -5.08
N THR A 664 23.73 -11.16 -6.22
CA THR A 664 23.77 -9.96 -7.06
C THR A 664 22.48 -9.15 -6.98
N SER A 665 21.48 -9.61 -6.22
CA SER A 665 20.13 -9.05 -6.21
C SER A 665 20.09 -7.57 -5.84
N ASP A 666 20.80 -7.15 -4.79
CA ASP A 666 20.84 -5.73 -4.41
C ASP A 666 21.59 -4.87 -5.43
N VAL A 667 22.68 -5.38 -6.01
CA VAL A 667 23.41 -4.65 -7.05
C VAL A 667 22.57 -4.50 -8.31
N ARG A 668 21.76 -5.52 -8.66
CA ARG A 668 20.78 -5.43 -9.74
C ARG A 668 19.70 -4.40 -9.42
N TYR A 669 19.12 -4.43 -8.22
CA TYR A 669 18.15 -3.42 -7.77
C TYR A 669 18.73 -2.01 -7.94
N TRP A 670 19.98 -1.80 -7.52
CA TRP A 670 20.63 -0.50 -7.67
C TRP A 670 20.79 -0.07 -9.13
N ALA A 671 21.28 -0.97 -9.98
CA ALA A 671 21.48 -0.69 -11.40
C ALA A 671 20.16 -0.40 -12.13
N ASP A 672 19.10 -1.08 -11.71
CA ASP A 672 17.77 -1.00 -12.29
C ASP A 672 17.01 0.28 -11.89
N GLY A 673 17.15 0.72 -10.64
CA GLY A 673 16.24 1.72 -10.08
C GLY A 673 16.86 2.80 -9.20
N LEU A 674 18.17 2.78 -8.94
CA LEU A 674 18.82 3.73 -8.01
C LEU A 674 20.01 4.48 -8.62
N ALA A 675 20.46 4.09 -9.82
CA ALA A 675 21.53 4.76 -10.55
C ALA A 675 21.03 6.07 -11.18
N GLU A 676 20.76 7.06 -10.34
CA GLU A 676 20.37 8.40 -10.78
C GLU A 676 21.53 9.09 -11.50
N ASP A 677 21.23 9.73 -12.63
CA ASP A 677 22.15 10.66 -13.29
C ASP A 677 22.17 11.98 -12.49
N PRO A 678 23.31 12.34 -11.86
CA PRO A 678 23.44 13.52 -11.02
C PRO A 678 23.28 14.84 -11.79
N ALA A 679 23.29 14.82 -13.13
CA ALA A 679 23.03 16.00 -13.96
C ALA A 679 21.54 16.27 -14.17
N THR A 680 20.74 15.22 -14.31
CA THR A 680 19.31 15.32 -14.67
C THR A 680 18.37 15.02 -13.52
N GLY A 681 18.82 14.28 -12.50
CA GLY A 681 18.00 13.81 -11.39
C GLY A 681 17.06 12.66 -11.76
N LYS A 682 17.34 11.98 -12.87
CA LYS A 682 16.54 10.88 -13.43
C LYS A 682 17.35 9.59 -13.43
N ILE A 683 16.69 8.44 -13.31
CA ILE A 683 17.34 7.14 -13.47
C ILE A 683 17.81 6.97 -14.92
N ASN A 684 19.02 6.45 -15.07
CA ASN A 684 19.50 5.93 -16.34
C ASN A 684 19.91 4.47 -16.14
N ARG A 685 18.99 3.56 -16.45
CA ARG A 685 19.16 2.12 -16.23
C ARG A 685 20.30 1.54 -17.06
N ALA A 686 20.38 1.91 -18.34
CA ALA A 686 21.45 1.48 -19.25
C ALA A 686 22.84 1.77 -18.68
N GLU A 687 23.04 3.00 -18.19
CA GLU A 687 24.31 3.44 -17.62
C GLU A 687 24.57 2.81 -16.26
N GLY A 688 23.55 2.61 -15.42
CA GLY A 688 23.65 1.89 -14.15
C GLY A 688 24.24 0.48 -14.32
N PHE A 689 23.68 -0.31 -15.23
CA PHE A 689 24.20 -1.65 -15.56
C PHE A 689 25.61 -1.59 -16.14
N ARG A 690 25.88 -0.65 -17.05
CA ARG A 690 27.23 -0.48 -17.64
C ARG A 690 28.29 -0.14 -16.60
N LEU A 691 27.97 0.74 -15.65
CA LEU A 691 28.90 1.18 -14.60
C LEU A 691 29.20 0.07 -13.59
N VAL A 692 28.23 -0.79 -13.29
CA VAL A 692 28.45 -2.01 -12.50
C VAL A 692 29.50 -2.91 -13.15
N ASP A 693 29.34 -3.23 -14.44
CA ASP A 693 30.29 -4.08 -15.17
C ASP A 693 31.69 -3.43 -15.27
N VAL A 694 31.76 -2.12 -15.49
CA VAL A 694 33.02 -1.37 -15.52
C VAL A 694 33.73 -1.41 -14.17
N ALA A 695 33.01 -1.17 -13.07
CA ALA A 695 33.56 -1.22 -11.72
C ALA A 695 33.97 -2.65 -11.31
N PHE A 696 33.25 -3.66 -11.80
CA PHE A 696 33.62 -5.05 -11.60
C PHE A 696 34.86 -5.44 -12.40
N GLY A 697 34.98 -4.92 -13.64
CA GLY A 697 36.02 -5.23 -14.61
C GLY A 697 35.63 -6.38 -15.55
N GLY A 698 34.33 -6.53 -15.85
CA GLY A 698 33.79 -7.58 -16.71
C GLY A 698 32.31 -7.86 -16.43
N ASN A 699 31.82 -8.99 -16.92
CA ASN A 699 30.43 -9.43 -16.79
C ASN A 699 30.07 -9.74 -15.33
N PHE A 700 29.51 -8.77 -14.60
CA PHE A 700 29.16 -8.92 -13.19
C PHE A 700 27.97 -9.86 -12.99
N PHE A 701 26.95 -9.74 -13.85
CA PHE A 701 25.70 -10.51 -13.73
C PHE A 701 25.77 -11.89 -14.38
N GLY A 702 26.81 -12.16 -15.18
CA GLY A 702 26.95 -13.42 -15.90
C GLY A 702 26.02 -13.55 -17.11
N THR A 703 25.40 -12.45 -17.55
CA THR A 703 24.44 -12.44 -18.67
C THR A 703 25.12 -12.69 -20.01
N THR A 704 24.47 -13.45 -20.89
CA THR A 704 24.94 -13.76 -22.26
C THR A 704 23.88 -13.41 -23.29
N ALA A 705 24.25 -13.26 -24.57
CA ALA A 705 23.30 -13.03 -25.66
C ALA A 705 23.03 -14.36 -26.40
N VAL A 706 21.76 -14.61 -26.76
CA VAL A 706 21.37 -15.82 -27.50
C VAL A 706 22.07 -15.96 -28.85
N THR A 707 22.41 -14.83 -29.48
CA THR A 707 23.16 -14.72 -30.75
C THR A 707 24.59 -15.27 -30.67
N GLY A 708 25.09 -15.55 -29.46
CA GLY A 708 26.48 -15.96 -29.23
C GLY A 708 27.49 -14.80 -29.33
N ALA A 709 27.01 -13.55 -29.41
CA ALA A 709 27.87 -12.38 -29.41
C ALA A 709 28.76 -12.29 -28.15
N ALA A 710 29.93 -11.67 -28.31
CA ALA A 710 30.82 -11.43 -27.20
C ALA A 710 30.20 -10.44 -26.19
N PHE A 711 30.44 -10.66 -24.90
CA PHE A 711 29.95 -9.80 -23.83
C PHE A 711 30.35 -8.33 -24.04
N VAL A 712 29.37 -7.44 -23.81
CA VAL A 712 29.53 -5.99 -23.73
C VAL A 712 29.00 -5.49 -22.38
N ASN A 713 29.65 -4.46 -21.83
CA ASN A 713 29.20 -3.87 -20.56
C ASN A 713 27.77 -3.31 -20.70
N GLY A 714 26.91 -3.63 -19.75
CA GLY A 714 25.50 -3.22 -19.76
C GLY A 714 24.55 -4.22 -20.41
N LEU A 715 25.04 -5.36 -20.93
CA LEU A 715 24.18 -6.39 -21.54
C LEU A 715 23.02 -6.83 -20.63
N ALA A 716 23.26 -6.92 -19.32
CA ALA A 716 22.25 -7.30 -18.34
C ALA A 716 21.07 -6.32 -18.18
N ALA A 717 21.13 -5.13 -18.80
CA ALA A 717 19.99 -4.24 -18.90
C ALA A 717 18.90 -4.83 -19.81
N ALA A 718 19.26 -5.59 -20.84
CA ALA A 718 18.28 -6.20 -21.74
C ALA A 718 17.71 -7.54 -21.23
N ASP A 719 18.23 -8.08 -20.13
CA ASP A 719 17.81 -9.33 -19.48
C ASP A 719 16.69 -9.02 -18.46
N VAL A 720 15.47 -8.90 -18.98
CA VAL A 720 14.28 -8.36 -18.31
C VAL A 720 13.14 -9.38 -18.18
N SER A 721 13.21 -10.52 -18.86
CA SER A 721 12.16 -11.54 -18.83
C SER A 721 12.74 -12.94 -18.94
N SER A 722 12.15 -13.86 -18.17
CA SER A 722 12.58 -15.26 -18.16
C SER A 722 11.76 -16.06 -19.15
N ALA A 723 12.23 -17.25 -19.51
CA ALA A 723 11.42 -18.20 -20.30
C ALA A 723 10.04 -18.54 -19.67
N ALA A 724 9.86 -18.30 -18.37
CA ALA A 724 8.59 -18.48 -17.66
C ALA A 724 7.72 -17.21 -17.61
N GLY A 725 8.21 -16.07 -18.12
CA GLY A 725 7.53 -14.77 -18.10
C GLY A 725 7.31 -14.19 -16.70
N LEU A 726 8.09 -14.63 -15.71
CA LEU A 726 7.95 -14.19 -14.32
C LEU A 726 8.64 -12.85 -14.10
N HIS A 727 7.97 -11.93 -13.41
CA HIS A 727 8.46 -10.57 -13.15
C HIS A 727 7.96 -10.08 -11.79
N THR A 728 8.64 -9.10 -11.21
CA THR A 728 8.20 -8.36 -10.02
C THR A 728 8.50 -6.87 -10.23
N PRO A 729 7.63 -6.15 -10.97
CA PRO A 729 7.83 -4.75 -11.30
C PRO A 729 8.01 -3.91 -10.03
N GLY A 730 8.96 -2.98 -10.05
CA GLY A 730 9.24 -2.06 -8.92
C GLY A 730 9.91 -2.68 -7.68
N PHE A 731 9.74 -3.97 -7.40
CA PHE A 731 10.34 -4.58 -6.20
C PHE A 731 11.82 -4.91 -6.37
N ALA A 732 12.18 -6.18 -6.48
CA ALA A 732 13.52 -6.66 -6.74
C ALA A 732 13.47 -7.34 -8.10
N PRO A 733 13.74 -6.64 -9.22
CA PRO A 733 13.43 -7.14 -10.56
C PRO A 733 14.06 -8.52 -10.79
N ILE A 734 13.22 -9.56 -10.83
CA ILE A 734 13.64 -10.96 -11.00
C ILE A 734 13.48 -11.47 -12.43
N GLY A 735 13.04 -10.61 -13.35
CA GLY A 735 12.71 -11.01 -14.72
C GLY A 735 13.86 -11.72 -15.41
N HIS A 736 15.10 -11.39 -15.04
CA HIS A 736 16.31 -11.93 -15.62
C HIS A 736 16.48 -13.46 -15.45
N ASP A 737 16.97 -14.14 -16.48
CA ASP A 737 17.40 -15.55 -16.40
C ASP A 737 18.86 -15.77 -16.81
N GLY A 738 19.56 -14.69 -17.19
CA GLY A 738 20.97 -14.70 -17.55
C GLY A 738 21.23 -14.84 -19.05
N VAL A 739 20.19 -14.90 -19.88
CA VAL A 739 20.30 -14.87 -21.33
C VAL A 739 19.39 -13.77 -21.87
N VAL A 740 19.95 -12.86 -22.67
CA VAL A 740 19.13 -11.94 -23.46
C VAL A 740 18.67 -12.67 -24.72
N ASP A 741 17.36 -12.86 -24.85
CA ASP A 741 16.71 -13.58 -25.94
C ASP A 741 15.37 -12.97 -26.38
N ALA A 742 14.60 -13.72 -27.17
CA ALA A 742 13.31 -13.26 -27.67
C ALA A 742 12.25 -13.01 -26.57
N ASN A 743 12.36 -13.65 -25.40
CA ASN A 743 11.44 -13.43 -24.28
C ASN A 743 11.59 -12.01 -23.73
N ASP A 744 12.81 -11.48 -23.72
CA ASP A 744 13.09 -10.10 -23.33
C ASP A 744 12.48 -9.11 -24.32
N LEU A 745 12.72 -9.31 -25.62
CA LEU A 745 12.16 -8.46 -26.67
C LEU A 745 10.63 -8.44 -26.62
N ASN A 746 10.01 -9.60 -26.44
CA ASN A 746 8.56 -9.71 -26.27
C ASN A 746 8.05 -8.94 -25.04
N TYR A 747 8.79 -9.01 -23.93
CA TYR A 747 8.42 -8.30 -22.71
C TYR A 747 8.53 -6.78 -22.86
N ILE A 748 9.57 -6.30 -23.56
CA ILE A 748 9.75 -4.89 -23.90
C ILE A 748 8.60 -4.42 -24.81
N CYS A 749 8.30 -5.14 -25.91
CA CYS A 749 7.15 -4.83 -26.78
C CYS A 749 5.84 -4.73 -25.98
N ALA A 750 5.60 -5.67 -25.05
CA ALA A 750 4.37 -5.71 -24.26
C ALA A 750 4.16 -4.50 -23.32
N GLN A 751 5.20 -3.68 -23.08
CA GLN A 751 5.04 -2.48 -22.25
C GLN A 751 4.46 -1.28 -23.02
N PHE A 752 4.53 -1.28 -24.35
CA PHE A 752 4.13 -0.12 -25.16
C PHE A 752 3.20 -0.44 -26.35
N ALA A 753 3.15 -1.69 -26.82
CA ALA A 753 2.45 -2.05 -28.06
C ALA A 753 0.95 -1.71 -28.06
N ASP A 754 0.27 -1.77 -26.90
CA ASP A 754 -1.15 -1.45 -26.77
C ASP A 754 -1.44 0.04 -26.53
N LEU A 755 -0.40 0.88 -26.47
CA LEU A 755 -0.52 2.34 -26.37
C LEU A 755 -0.72 2.94 -27.77
N GLY A 756 -1.56 3.97 -27.86
CA GLY A 756 -1.99 4.53 -29.14
C GLY A 756 -0.87 5.19 -29.97
N ASP A 757 0.23 5.55 -29.33
CA ASP A 757 1.45 6.10 -29.94
C ASP A 757 2.66 5.16 -29.86
N ALA A 758 2.46 3.92 -29.37
CA ALA A 758 3.49 2.91 -29.18
C ALA A 758 4.69 3.41 -28.33
N GLU A 759 4.43 4.29 -27.35
CA GLU A 759 5.43 4.80 -26.45
C GLU A 759 4.90 4.90 -25.02
N LEU A 760 5.53 4.19 -24.10
CA LEU A 760 5.30 4.34 -22.67
C LEU A 760 6.11 5.54 -22.16
N ASN A 761 5.44 6.62 -21.75
CA ASN A 761 6.09 7.74 -21.07
C ASN A 761 6.01 7.55 -19.55
N TRP A 762 7.14 7.26 -18.88
CA TRP A 762 7.09 6.89 -17.46
C TRP A 762 6.58 8.01 -16.55
N ASP A 763 6.84 9.27 -16.86
CA ASP A 763 6.37 10.38 -16.03
C ASP A 763 4.87 10.68 -16.20
N ASP A 764 4.20 10.05 -17.17
CA ASP A 764 2.75 9.99 -17.25
C ASP A 764 2.19 8.81 -16.44
N THR A 765 1.31 9.13 -15.49
CA THR A 765 0.68 8.13 -14.63
C THR A 765 -0.29 7.23 -15.39
N SER A 766 -0.96 7.73 -16.43
CA SER A 766 -1.89 6.90 -17.20
C SER A 766 -1.18 5.86 -18.05
N ASP A 767 0.00 6.20 -18.57
CA ASP A 767 0.80 5.27 -19.37
C ASP A 767 1.47 4.23 -18.46
N ALA A 768 2.05 4.69 -17.33
CA ALA A 768 2.78 3.83 -16.40
C ALA A 768 1.91 2.88 -15.55
N GLU A 769 0.60 3.07 -15.52
CA GLU A 769 -0.33 2.20 -14.79
C GLU A 769 -0.24 0.75 -15.26
N GLY A 770 0.25 -0.14 -14.39
CA GLY A 770 0.38 -1.57 -14.69
C GLY A 770 1.56 -1.93 -15.62
N ARG A 771 2.49 -1.00 -15.86
CA ARG A 771 3.70 -1.21 -16.67
C ARG A 771 4.95 -1.38 -15.82
N ASP A 772 6.03 -1.85 -16.44
CA ASP A 772 7.33 -2.02 -15.80
C ASP A 772 8.44 -1.19 -16.49
N LEU A 773 8.96 -0.19 -15.78
CA LEU A 773 10.11 0.61 -16.24
C LEU A 773 11.38 -0.23 -16.40
N SER A 774 11.45 -1.44 -15.84
CA SER A 774 12.60 -2.32 -16.04
C SER A 774 12.82 -2.65 -17.52
N ALA A 775 11.83 -2.43 -18.39
CA ALA A 775 11.94 -2.55 -19.84
C ALA A 775 12.58 -1.33 -20.55
N ASP A 776 12.87 -0.24 -19.85
CA ASP A 776 13.68 0.88 -20.37
C ASP A 776 15.15 0.45 -20.46
N VAL A 777 15.53 -0.08 -21.62
CA VAL A 777 16.89 -0.57 -21.92
C VAL A 777 17.77 0.58 -22.42
N SER A 778 17.17 1.64 -22.97
CA SER A 778 17.85 2.82 -23.49
C SER A 778 18.25 3.83 -22.39
N GLY A 779 17.54 3.84 -21.27
CA GLY A 779 17.75 4.66 -20.09
C GLY A 779 17.23 6.09 -20.24
N ASP A 780 16.15 6.32 -20.99
CA ASP A 780 15.59 7.65 -21.26
C ASP A 780 14.24 7.94 -20.57
N LEU A 781 13.79 7.03 -19.69
CA LEU A 781 12.49 7.00 -19.01
C LEU A 781 11.30 6.81 -19.95
N LYS A 782 11.54 6.24 -21.13
CA LYS A 782 10.51 5.78 -22.04
C LYS A 782 10.71 4.31 -22.32
N VAL A 783 9.63 3.63 -22.69
CA VAL A 783 9.71 2.28 -23.27
C VAL A 783 9.05 2.32 -24.63
N ASN A 784 9.84 2.12 -25.68
CA ASN A 784 9.41 2.13 -27.07
C ASN A 784 10.37 1.28 -27.94
N TYR A 785 10.29 1.42 -29.26
CA TYR A 785 11.15 0.67 -30.17
C TYR A 785 12.65 0.99 -30.04
N ALA A 786 13.03 2.13 -29.44
CA ALA A 786 14.43 2.45 -29.17
C ALA A 786 15.03 1.47 -28.15
N ASP A 787 14.24 0.92 -27.23
CA ASP A 787 14.68 -0.10 -26.27
C ASP A 787 14.92 -1.45 -26.93
N ILE A 788 14.07 -1.83 -27.89
CA ILE A 788 14.28 -3.00 -28.75
C ILE A 788 15.58 -2.85 -29.54
N THR A 789 15.77 -1.69 -30.18
CA THR A 789 17.00 -1.37 -30.91
C THR A 789 18.21 -1.48 -29.99
N LYS A 790 18.09 -0.97 -28.75
CA LYS A 790 19.19 -1.04 -27.79
C LYS A 790 19.49 -2.46 -27.32
N ALA A 791 18.47 -3.29 -27.10
CA ALA A 791 18.64 -4.69 -26.76
C ALA A 791 19.37 -5.45 -27.89
N LEU A 792 18.98 -5.24 -29.15
CA LEU A 792 19.65 -5.84 -30.32
C LEU A 792 21.11 -5.39 -30.46
N GLU A 793 21.40 -4.11 -30.24
CA GLU A 793 22.78 -3.60 -30.19
C GLU A 793 23.62 -4.32 -29.12
N LEU A 794 23.06 -4.54 -27.92
CA LEU A 794 23.73 -5.25 -26.83
C LEU A 794 23.94 -6.73 -27.17
N MET A 795 23.01 -7.34 -27.91
CA MET A 795 23.14 -8.68 -28.47
C MET A 795 24.07 -8.76 -29.68
N GLY A 796 24.64 -7.64 -30.13
CA GLY A 796 25.55 -7.60 -31.28
C GLY A 796 24.87 -7.88 -32.62
N THR A 797 23.56 -7.66 -32.72
CA THR A 797 22.76 -7.95 -33.92
C THR A 797 21.83 -6.77 -34.28
N THR A 798 20.92 -6.97 -35.23
CA THR A 798 19.93 -5.98 -35.69
C THR A 798 18.56 -6.61 -35.83
N LYS A 799 17.53 -5.79 -36.09
CA LYS A 799 16.15 -6.27 -36.33
C LYS A 799 16.01 -7.21 -37.55
N ALA A 800 17.00 -7.21 -38.44
CA ALA A 800 17.02 -8.11 -39.61
C ALA A 800 17.41 -9.55 -39.26
N ASP A 801 18.03 -9.79 -38.09
CA ASP A 801 18.30 -11.13 -37.54
C ASP A 801 17.06 -11.57 -36.74
N ALA A 802 16.01 -11.94 -37.47
CA ALA A 802 14.71 -12.26 -36.90
C ALA A 802 14.75 -13.55 -36.06
N ASN A 803 15.64 -14.50 -36.40
CA ASN A 803 15.75 -15.77 -35.70
C ASN A 803 16.74 -15.74 -34.51
N LEU A 804 17.50 -14.63 -34.36
CA LEU A 804 18.48 -14.36 -33.32
C LEU A 804 19.67 -15.35 -33.28
N ASP A 805 20.08 -15.88 -34.43
CA ASP A 805 21.26 -16.76 -34.56
C ASP A 805 22.59 -16.01 -34.72
N GLY A 806 22.53 -14.67 -34.80
CA GLY A 806 23.69 -13.79 -34.89
C GLY A 806 24.15 -13.50 -36.32
N VAL A 807 23.42 -13.97 -37.34
CA VAL A 807 23.68 -13.70 -38.76
C VAL A 807 22.40 -13.16 -39.39
N VAL A 808 22.54 -12.14 -40.24
CA VAL A 808 21.43 -11.70 -41.09
C VAL A 808 21.53 -12.45 -42.42
N ASP A 809 20.62 -13.37 -42.67
CA ASP A 809 20.55 -14.12 -43.92
C ASP A 809 19.10 -14.45 -44.34
N LEU A 810 18.96 -15.21 -45.43
CA LEU A 810 17.65 -15.58 -45.96
C LEU A 810 16.76 -16.32 -44.92
N MET A 811 17.35 -17.03 -43.94
CA MET A 811 16.59 -17.74 -42.91
C MET A 811 15.80 -16.80 -42.00
N ASP A 812 16.25 -15.55 -41.84
CA ASP A 812 15.50 -14.53 -41.10
C ASP A 812 14.24 -14.10 -41.84
N ARG A 813 14.36 -13.80 -43.13
CA ARG A 813 13.21 -13.48 -43.98
C ARG A 813 12.25 -14.67 -44.03
N CYS A 814 12.78 -15.89 -44.16
CA CYS A 814 12.00 -17.12 -44.09
C CYS A 814 11.24 -17.27 -42.77
N ALA A 815 11.85 -16.90 -41.64
CA ALA A 815 11.24 -16.99 -40.32
C ALA A 815 10.01 -16.07 -40.22
N ILE A 816 10.10 -14.85 -40.74
CA ILE A 816 8.95 -13.92 -40.80
C ILE A 816 7.89 -14.44 -41.77
N ASN A 817 8.25 -14.74 -43.02
CA ASN A 817 7.33 -15.20 -44.05
C ASN A 817 6.54 -16.45 -43.65
N SER A 818 7.21 -17.37 -42.94
CA SER A 818 6.60 -18.61 -42.47
C SER A 818 5.42 -18.38 -41.51
N ASN A 819 5.35 -17.19 -40.91
CA ASN A 819 4.41 -16.83 -39.86
C ASN A 819 3.41 -15.72 -40.25
N ILE A 820 3.42 -15.24 -41.50
CA ILE A 820 2.46 -14.23 -41.97
C ILE A 820 1.01 -14.65 -41.65
N GLY A 821 0.27 -13.72 -41.05
CA GLY A 821 -1.10 -13.90 -40.58
C GLY A 821 -1.23 -14.43 -39.15
N ASN A 822 -0.12 -14.61 -38.42
CA ASN A 822 -0.17 -14.86 -36.98
C ASN A 822 -0.56 -13.59 -36.22
N VAL A 823 -1.47 -13.73 -35.25
CA VAL A 823 -1.93 -12.65 -34.37
C VAL A 823 -1.56 -13.01 -32.93
N GLY A 824 -1.03 -12.05 -32.19
CA GLY A 824 -0.46 -12.26 -30.85
C GLY A 824 0.85 -13.05 -30.90
N GLY A 825 1.58 -12.95 -32.01
CA GLY A 825 2.92 -13.51 -32.17
C GLY A 825 3.94 -12.74 -31.32
N GLY A 826 5.07 -13.37 -31.02
CA GLY A 826 6.25 -12.67 -30.48
C GLY A 826 7.36 -12.62 -31.53
N TRP A 827 8.53 -12.12 -31.16
CA TRP A 827 9.68 -11.92 -32.05
C TRP A 827 10.02 -13.13 -32.94
N LEU A 828 10.15 -14.33 -32.38
CA LEU A 828 10.44 -15.56 -33.13
C LEU A 828 9.28 -16.07 -33.99
N LEU A 829 8.09 -15.48 -33.83
CA LEU A 829 6.95 -15.67 -34.72
C LEU A 829 6.89 -14.58 -35.81
N GLY A 830 7.89 -13.69 -35.91
CA GLY A 830 8.02 -12.74 -37.00
C GLY A 830 7.35 -11.38 -36.78
N ASP A 831 6.80 -11.11 -35.58
CA ASP A 831 6.38 -9.76 -35.18
C ASP A 831 7.62 -8.96 -34.75
N ILE A 832 8.22 -8.25 -35.70
CA ILE A 832 9.49 -7.52 -35.53
C ILE A 832 9.24 -6.05 -35.22
N ASN A 833 8.07 -5.53 -35.60
CA ASN A 833 7.67 -4.14 -35.38
C ASN A 833 6.89 -3.93 -34.05
N CYS A 834 6.59 -5.00 -33.31
CA CYS A 834 5.83 -5.02 -32.06
C CYS A 834 4.36 -4.59 -32.19
N ASP A 835 3.71 -4.73 -33.35
CA ASP A 835 2.31 -4.33 -33.53
C ASP A 835 1.29 -5.43 -33.17
N GLY A 836 1.77 -6.63 -32.83
CA GLY A 836 0.96 -7.77 -32.43
C GLY A 836 0.49 -8.65 -33.59
N GLU A 837 0.87 -8.36 -34.83
CA GLU A 837 0.51 -9.13 -36.03
C GLU A 837 1.71 -9.34 -36.96
N THR A 838 2.01 -10.60 -37.31
CA THR A 838 3.04 -10.90 -38.30
C THR A 838 2.51 -10.67 -39.71
N SER A 839 3.10 -9.71 -40.43
CA SER A 839 2.62 -9.22 -41.71
C SER A 839 3.74 -8.85 -42.68
N ALA A 840 3.38 -8.37 -43.88
CA ALA A 840 4.34 -7.81 -44.83
C ALA A 840 5.06 -6.57 -44.27
N ASP A 841 4.42 -5.85 -43.34
CA ASP A 841 5.02 -4.66 -42.74
C ASP A 841 6.22 -5.03 -41.85
N ASP A 842 6.24 -6.21 -41.22
CA ASP A 842 7.41 -6.72 -40.48
C ASP A 842 8.60 -6.97 -41.40
N ILE A 843 8.37 -7.55 -42.59
CA ILE A 843 9.44 -7.78 -43.57
C ILE A 843 10.02 -6.44 -44.03
N ALA A 844 9.13 -5.51 -44.42
CA ALA A 844 9.52 -4.18 -44.87
C ALA A 844 10.28 -3.43 -43.77
N PHE A 845 9.86 -3.60 -42.53
CA PHE A 845 10.47 -2.97 -41.37
C PHE A 845 11.80 -3.60 -40.98
N ALA A 846 11.91 -4.93 -40.91
CA ALA A 846 13.14 -5.64 -40.56
C ALA A 846 14.26 -5.39 -41.57
N PHE A 847 13.92 -5.36 -42.87
CA PHE A 847 14.88 -5.29 -43.97
C PHE A 847 14.92 -3.91 -44.67
N ASP A 848 14.47 -2.83 -44.02
CA ASP A 848 14.42 -1.47 -44.59
C ASP A 848 15.79 -0.92 -45.07
N ALA A 849 16.88 -1.39 -44.47
CA ALA A 849 18.25 -1.06 -44.84
C ALA A 849 18.85 -1.99 -45.91
N TYR A 850 18.14 -3.04 -46.31
CA TYR A 850 18.60 -4.06 -47.24
C TYR A 850 17.94 -3.91 -48.60
N CYS A 851 18.66 -4.33 -49.62
CA CYS A 851 18.15 -4.32 -50.97
C CYS A 851 17.20 -5.49 -51.18
N PRO A 852 15.92 -5.28 -51.57
CA PRO A 852 15.01 -6.40 -51.73
C PRO A 852 15.49 -7.41 -52.79
N GLY A 853 16.23 -6.98 -53.82
CA GLY A 853 16.78 -7.86 -54.85
C GLY A 853 17.95 -8.73 -54.40
N ASP A 854 18.57 -8.42 -53.25
CA ASP A 854 19.63 -9.21 -52.61
C ASP A 854 18.94 -10.26 -51.73
N PHE A 855 18.44 -11.31 -52.38
CA PHE A 855 17.56 -12.30 -51.76
C PHE A 855 18.30 -13.16 -50.75
N ASN A 856 19.57 -13.47 -50.99
CA ASN A 856 20.37 -14.26 -50.04
C ASN A 856 21.01 -13.41 -48.93
N LEU A 857 20.91 -12.07 -49.03
CA LEU A 857 21.40 -11.07 -48.09
C LEU A 857 22.93 -11.10 -47.88
N ASP A 858 23.69 -11.45 -48.93
CA ASP A 858 25.16 -11.48 -48.89
C ASP A 858 25.82 -10.12 -49.21
N GLY A 859 25.01 -9.12 -49.54
CA GLY A 859 25.42 -7.76 -49.87
C GLY A 859 25.58 -7.49 -51.37
N PHE A 860 25.26 -8.45 -52.24
CA PHE A 860 25.41 -8.31 -53.69
C PHE A 860 24.27 -8.94 -54.50
N VAL A 861 23.48 -8.13 -55.20
CA VAL A 861 22.52 -8.63 -56.19
C VAL A 861 23.22 -9.28 -57.39
N ASN A 862 23.13 -10.59 -57.51
CA ASN A 862 23.79 -11.38 -58.54
C ASN A 862 23.05 -12.70 -58.87
N GLY A 863 23.65 -13.56 -59.69
CA GLY A 863 23.00 -14.82 -60.10
C GLY A 863 22.65 -15.76 -58.94
N ASP A 864 23.38 -15.69 -57.83
CA ASP A 864 23.15 -16.51 -56.64
C ASP A 864 21.83 -16.15 -55.94
N ASP A 865 21.39 -14.88 -55.98
CA ASP A 865 20.07 -14.47 -55.47
C ASP A 865 18.93 -15.06 -56.29
N TYR A 866 19.08 -15.03 -57.62
CA TYR A 866 18.10 -15.60 -58.53
C TYR A 866 17.99 -17.11 -58.33
N ASP A 867 19.13 -17.80 -58.24
CA ASP A 867 19.17 -19.25 -58.00
C ASP A 867 18.56 -19.60 -56.64
N ALA A 868 18.85 -18.81 -55.60
CA ALA A 868 18.25 -18.97 -54.28
C ALA A 868 16.73 -18.78 -54.34
N PHE A 869 16.22 -17.65 -54.85
CA PHE A 869 14.78 -17.39 -54.97
C PHE A 869 14.07 -18.48 -55.77
N ALA A 870 14.59 -18.83 -56.95
CA ALA A 870 14.00 -19.87 -57.81
C ALA A 870 13.89 -21.22 -57.09
N SER A 871 14.88 -21.57 -56.27
CA SER A 871 14.88 -22.84 -55.52
C SER A 871 13.76 -22.95 -54.49
N TYR A 872 13.40 -21.85 -53.81
CA TYR A 872 12.27 -21.79 -52.88
C TYR A 872 10.93 -21.63 -53.61
N PHE A 873 10.91 -20.84 -54.69
CA PHE A 873 9.73 -20.60 -55.51
C PHE A 873 9.20 -21.90 -56.15
N ASP A 874 10.10 -22.71 -56.73
CA ASP A 874 9.74 -23.95 -57.44
C ASP A 874 9.07 -24.99 -56.53
N ILE A 875 9.30 -24.93 -55.22
CA ILE A 875 8.68 -25.81 -54.22
C ILE A 875 7.55 -25.14 -53.44
N ALA A 876 7.19 -23.89 -53.80
CA ALA A 876 6.21 -23.05 -53.12
C ALA A 876 6.49 -22.90 -51.61
N ASP A 877 7.77 -22.77 -51.25
CA ASP A 877 8.18 -22.51 -49.86
C ASP A 877 7.99 -21.03 -49.52
N ARG A 878 7.46 -20.75 -48.33
CA ARG A 878 7.14 -19.39 -47.88
C ARG A 878 8.35 -18.44 -47.88
N CYS A 879 9.58 -18.95 -47.86
CA CYS A 879 10.75 -18.11 -48.12
C CYS A 879 10.68 -17.32 -49.44
N ALA A 880 9.97 -17.84 -50.46
CA ALA A 880 9.77 -17.19 -51.75
C ALA A 880 8.50 -16.31 -51.83
N ASP A 881 7.77 -16.12 -50.73
CA ASP A 881 6.70 -15.12 -50.60
C ASP A 881 7.35 -13.73 -50.51
N PHE A 882 7.69 -13.19 -51.68
CA PHE A 882 8.50 -11.98 -51.81
C PHE A 882 7.66 -10.73 -51.60
N ASN A 883 6.37 -10.77 -51.95
CA ASN A 883 5.45 -9.66 -51.75
C ASN A 883 4.80 -9.63 -50.36
N GLY A 884 4.95 -10.71 -49.57
CA GLY A 884 4.48 -10.82 -48.19
C GLY A 884 2.96 -11.00 -48.07
N ASP A 885 2.27 -11.48 -49.11
CA ASP A 885 0.81 -11.63 -49.12
C ASP A 885 0.30 -12.95 -48.51
N GLY A 886 1.22 -13.83 -48.12
CA GLY A 886 0.96 -15.14 -47.53
C GLY A 886 0.93 -16.29 -48.54
N PHE A 887 1.13 -16.03 -49.84
CA PHE A 887 1.04 -17.02 -50.92
C PHE A 887 2.17 -16.91 -51.95
N VAL A 888 2.99 -17.96 -52.07
CA VAL A 888 3.99 -18.06 -53.15
C VAL A 888 3.32 -18.30 -54.51
N ASN A 889 3.36 -17.32 -55.40
CA ASN A 889 2.70 -17.33 -56.71
C ASN A 889 3.39 -16.39 -57.73
N GLY A 890 2.83 -16.28 -58.95
CA GLY A 890 3.45 -15.48 -60.02
C GLY A 890 3.73 -14.01 -59.64
N ASP A 891 2.94 -13.44 -58.73
CA ASP A 891 3.11 -12.05 -58.27
C ASP A 891 4.41 -11.88 -57.46
N ASP A 892 4.87 -12.91 -56.73
CA ASP A 892 6.17 -12.89 -56.04
C ASP A 892 7.33 -12.91 -57.03
N TYR A 893 7.21 -13.70 -58.08
CA TYR A 893 8.23 -13.77 -59.12
C TYR A 893 8.35 -12.43 -59.84
N ASP A 894 7.21 -11.82 -60.19
CA ASP A 894 7.17 -10.50 -60.82
C ASP A 894 7.74 -9.41 -59.90
N ALA A 895 7.42 -9.46 -58.60
CA ALA A 895 7.97 -8.55 -57.60
C ALA A 895 9.50 -8.71 -57.46
N PHE A 896 9.99 -9.93 -57.23
CA PHE A 896 11.41 -10.23 -57.13
C PHE A 896 12.16 -9.80 -58.40
N ALA A 897 11.69 -10.19 -59.58
CA ALA A 897 12.32 -9.84 -60.85
C ALA A 897 12.43 -8.32 -61.04
N SER A 898 11.40 -7.56 -60.62
CA SER A 898 11.43 -6.10 -60.69
C SER A 898 12.54 -5.49 -59.82
N TYR A 899 12.78 -6.01 -58.61
CA TYR A 899 13.87 -5.54 -57.75
C TYR A 899 15.23 -6.06 -58.21
N PHE A 900 15.30 -7.31 -58.65
CA PHE A 900 16.51 -7.94 -59.17
C PHE A 900 17.05 -7.21 -60.40
N ASP A 901 16.19 -6.90 -61.38
CA ASP A 901 16.56 -6.16 -62.59
C ASP A 901 16.94 -4.70 -62.30
N ALA A 902 16.32 -4.11 -61.27
CA ALA A 902 16.64 -2.76 -60.82
C ALA A 902 17.98 -2.69 -60.06
N GLY A 903 18.36 -3.76 -59.36
CA GLY A 903 19.48 -3.81 -58.44
C GLY A 903 19.20 -3.09 -57.11
N CYS A 904 20.26 -2.53 -56.53
CA CYS A 904 20.25 -1.62 -55.37
C CYS A 904 20.80 -0.24 -55.80
#